data_AF-A0A0G1NC45-F1
#
_entry.id   AF-A0A0G1NC45-F1
#
_cell.length_a   1.000
_cell.length_b   1.000
_cell.length_c   1.000
_cell.angle_alpha   90.00
_cell.angle_beta   90.00
_cell.angle_gamma   90.00
#
_symmetry.space_group_name_H-M   'P 1'
#
loop_
_entity.id
_entity.type
_entity.pdbx_description
1 polymer ?
#
loop_
_entity_poly.entity_id
_entity_poly.type
_entity_poly.pdbx_seq_one_letter_code
_entity_poly.pdbx_strand_id
1 'polypeptide(L)'
;MLKKQKKIKKNLNPLAIIISIIFFLLSFFYKDTFFLLIGVVLIISIFVDRYLYDLSYKKIARPKIKFPDLKNLSIKKGVKNIDFRLLLNNKIFLIYVGLFTVFFTFVSLRILEASSENNIFIAYFKSTFFTFFNRLDILLVLILLSGALVFILYRKQQNIRKAISFTGLTLLTAWVLSPLITLIFGLVQVNWAPIKVNNSSEVKWGADEVVNYLKDSNNLPTIRNGEENFSKTIVDAYEGINSSENLFFNNNVLNLIPENFVFTTVKNNSDLVIVKNSLVFRKINEDEIEKISPVLGKLYVKNYLEDRYVKSEPKIEVLGRQEYLSYRETMFNEQIKEVRDLQTEITNEVNRIYGVISQAKQNITLGEQYVQDSRNKQQADYDYCKSAGYYTYYYEPGFHRYYSDQECENVRGQWDSIVIGYQNEISEWQAILGQAQAEASEWNQINEDLEYYVTLIETQKGQTVYELGIFQPEDQIIKIALDYTSSNTLADYLSTLVHEYFHYTSYVSEETVLPGFFEEGLTEYFARKAIKQELNISTQLGYPVLVKIIEKIVDDIGEDELKEIYLTKNTDRLIGILNEKYGDTFYNESELYFTLLPFLPAEDQLTVANNILIRIGGNQLNSDDIFSKESNL
;
A
#
# COMPACT_ATOMS: atom_id res chain seq x y z
N MET A 1 45.83 -60.35 -59.77
CA MET A 1 44.64 -60.11 -58.92
C MET A 1 44.87 -58.88 -58.03
N LEU A 2 44.44 -57.70 -58.48
CA LEU A 2 44.50 -56.44 -57.72
C LEU A 2 43.18 -56.24 -56.96
N LYS A 3 43.17 -56.44 -55.64
CA LYS A 3 42.03 -56.06 -54.79
C LYS A 3 42.02 -54.53 -54.66
N LYS A 4 41.05 -53.88 -55.32
CA LYS A 4 40.69 -52.46 -55.10
C LYS A 4 40.40 -52.24 -53.60
N GLN A 5 41.27 -51.50 -52.91
CA GLN A 5 40.95 -50.93 -51.60
C GLN A 5 39.95 -49.79 -51.81
N LYS A 6 38.69 -50.00 -51.38
CA LYS A 6 37.68 -48.94 -51.28
C LYS A 6 38.12 -47.96 -50.19
N LYS A 7 38.61 -46.78 -50.58
CA LYS A 7 38.72 -45.61 -49.67
C LYS A 7 37.30 -45.20 -49.26
N ILE A 8 36.86 -45.59 -48.07
CA ILE A 8 35.65 -45.04 -47.46
C ILE A 8 36.02 -43.63 -46.98
N LYS A 9 35.63 -42.60 -47.73
CA LYS A 9 35.62 -41.21 -47.23
C LYS A 9 34.59 -41.15 -46.11
N LYS A 10 35.03 -40.92 -44.87
CA LYS A 10 34.13 -40.61 -43.75
C LYS A 10 33.68 -39.16 -43.94
N ASN A 11 32.40 -38.94 -44.25
CA ASN A 11 31.84 -37.60 -44.14
C ASN A 11 31.89 -37.20 -42.66
N LEU A 12 32.31 -35.97 -42.37
CA LEU A 12 32.20 -35.39 -41.03
C LEU A 12 30.77 -35.57 -40.56
N ASN A 13 30.57 -35.95 -39.30
CA ASN A 13 29.23 -36.05 -38.74
C ASN A 13 28.62 -34.64 -38.75
N PRO A 14 27.66 -34.34 -39.65
CA PRO A 14 27.14 -32.99 -39.80
C PRO A 14 26.52 -32.50 -38.50
N LEU A 15 25.98 -33.42 -37.69
CA LEU A 15 25.43 -33.12 -36.37
C LEU A 15 26.48 -32.51 -35.42
N ALA A 16 27.71 -33.04 -35.40
CA ALA A 16 28.76 -32.55 -34.50
C ALA A 16 29.24 -31.14 -34.90
N ILE A 17 29.34 -30.89 -36.21
CA ILE A 17 29.64 -29.54 -36.74
C ILE A 17 28.51 -28.57 -36.41
N ILE A 18 27.26 -28.97 -36.65
CA ILE A 18 26.08 -28.16 -36.37
C ILE A 18 26.02 -27.81 -34.87
N ILE A 19 26.23 -28.77 -33.98
CA ILE A 19 26.27 -28.55 -32.53
C ILE A 19 27.40 -27.57 -32.15
N SER A 20 28.61 -27.72 -32.71
CA SER A 20 29.70 -26.76 -32.48
C SER A 20 29.37 -25.35 -32.96
N ILE A 21 28.74 -25.21 -34.14
CA ILE A 21 28.31 -23.92 -34.68
C ILE A 21 27.22 -23.30 -33.79
N ILE A 22 26.27 -24.10 -33.30
CA ILE A 22 25.23 -23.66 -32.37
C ILE A 22 25.86 -23.10 -31.09
N PHE A 23 26.82 -23.81 -30.48
CA PHE A 23 27.50 -23.32 -29.27
C PHE A 23 28.33 -22.05 -29.54
N PHE A 24 28.93 -21.94 -30.72
CA PHE A 24 29.65 -20.72 -31.11
C PHE A 24 28.69 -19.53 -31.28
N LEU A 25 27.53 -19.74 -31.90
CA LEU A 25 26.48 -18.73 -32.01
C LEU A 25 25.93 -18.34 -30.64
N LEU A 26 25.63 -19.32 -29.77
CA LEU A 26 25.19 -19.07 -28.39
C LEU A 26 26.23 -18.24 -27.61
N SER A 27 27.53 -18.49 -27.81
CA SER A 27 28.59 -17.68 -27.16
C SER A 27 28.57 -16.22 -27.55
N PHE A 28 28.25 -15.94 -28.82
CA PHE A 28 28.17 -14.59 -29.33
C PHE A 28 26.92 -13.87 -28.80
N PHE A 29 25.77 -14.56 -28.78
CA PHE A 29 24.50 -13.96 -28.36
C PHE A 29 24.39 -13.78 -26.84
N TYR A 30 24.85 -14.75 -26.06
CA TYR A 30 24.81 -14.70 -24.59
C TYR A 30 26.04 -13.99 -23.99
N LYS A 31 27.01 -13.57 -24.82
CA LYS A 31 28.29 -12.99 -24.40
C LYS A 31 29.02 -13.83 -23.33
N ASP A 32 28.91 -15.15 -23.44
CA ASP A 32 29.42 -16.07 -22.43
C ASP A 32 30.53 -16.96 -23.00
N THR A 33 31.71 -16.86 -22.38
CA THR A 33 32.93 -17.56 -22.77
C THR A 33 32.84 -19.07 -22.55
N PHE A 34 31.92 -19.54 -21.70
CA PHE A 34 31.67 -20.97 -21.48
C PHE A 34 31.11 -21.64 -22.73
N PHE A 35 30.19 -20.98 -23.45
CA PHE A 35 29.68 -21.47 -24.73
C PHE A 35 30.75 -21.53 -25.81
N LEU A 36 31.65 -20.53 -25.82
CA LEU A 36 32.81 -20.51 -26.70
C LEU A 36 33.73 -21.70 -26.40
N LEU A 37 34.00 -21.94 -25.11
CA LEU A 37 34.84 -23.04 -24.64
C LEU A 37 34.27 -24.40 -25.08
N ILE A 38 32.97 -24.64 -24.90
CA ILE A 38 32.30 -25.87 -25.35
C ILE A 38 32.38 -26.02 -26.87
N GLY A 39 32.08 -24.95 -27.61
CA GLY A 39 32.18 -24.93 -29.07
C GLY A 39 33.60 -25.28 -29.56
N VAL A 40 34.62 -24.67 -28.96
CA VAL A 40 36.05 -24.89 -29.27
C VAL A 40 36.48 -26.30 -28.89
N VAL A 41 36.11 -26.80 -27.71
CA VAL A 41 36.42 -28.18 -27.27
C VAL A 41 35.79 -29.21 -28.20
N LEU A 42 34.56 -28.99 -28.65
CA LEU A 42 33.91 -29.86 -29.63
C LEU A 42 34.62 -29.81 -30.98
N ILE A 43 35.00 -28.65 -31.49
CA ILE A 43 35.77 -28.51 -32.74
C ILE A 43 37.13 -29.22 -32.62
N ILE A 44 37.85 -29.01 -31.52
CA ILE A 44 39.13 -29.68 -31.25
C ILE A 44 38.92 -31.19 -31.19
N SER A 45 37.87 -31.68 -30.52
CA SER A 45 37.59 -33.12 -30.44
C SER A 45 37.29 -33.74 -31.81
N ILE A 46 36.57 -33.03 -32.69
CA ILE A 46 36.31 -33.45 -34.08
C ILE A 46 37.61 -33.51 -34.89
N PHE A 47 38.51 -32.53 -34.70
CA PHE A 47 39.82 -32.50 -35.33
C PHE A 47 40.75 -33.60 -34.81
N VAL A 48 40.79 -33.84 -33.50
CA VAL A 48 41.59 -34.89 -32.86
C VAL A 48 41.11 -36.27 -33.29
N ASP A 49 39.81 -36.52 -33.35
CA ASP A 49 39.25 -37.80 -33.80
C ASP A 49 39.57 -38.07 -35.29
N ARG A 50 39.60 -37.01 -36.12
CA ARG A 50 40.05 -37.09 -37.53
C ARG A 50 41.56 -37.29 -37.65
N TYR A 51 42.36 -36.61 -36.83
CA TYR A 51 43.82 -36.69 -36.85
C TYR A 51 44.33 -38.05 -36.34
N LEU A 52 43.74 -38.57 -35.26
CA LEU A 52 43.98 -39.92 -34.76
C LEU A 52 43.57 -40.99 -35.78
N TYR A 53 42.52 -40.74 -36.57
CA TYR A 53 42.15 -41.63 -37.67
C TYR A 53 43.22 -41.67 -38.77
N ASP A 54 43.73 -40.51 -39.20
CA ASP A 54 44.78 -40.45 -40.23
C ASP A 54 46.11 -41.05 -39.74
N LEU A 55 46.42 -40.94 -38.44
CA LEU A 55 47.58 -41.60 -37.81
C LEU A 55 47.44 -43.13 -37.77
N SER A 56 46.24 -43.66 -37.52
CA SER A 56 45.98 -45.11 -37.47
C SER A 56 46.22 -45.83 -38.81
N TYR A 57 46.20 -45.09 -39.93
CA TYR A 57 46.37 -45.61 -41.29
C TYR A 57 47.78 -45.42 -41.88
N LYS A 58 48.66 -44.65 -41.24
CA LYS A 58 50.07 -44.58 -41.63
C LYS A 58 50.83 -45.71 -40.95
N LYS A 59 51.28 -46.72 -41.72
CA LYS A 59 52.32 -47.65 -41.28
C LYS A 59 53.58 -46.85 -40.96
N ILE A 60 53.79 -46.51 -39.69
CA ILE A 60 55.06 -45.98 -39.21
C ILE A 60 56.07 -47.13 -39.33
N ALA A 61 57.06 -46.97 -40.21
CA ALA A 61 58.19 -47.89 -40.30
C ALA A 61 58.98 -47.82 -38.98
N ARG A 62 58.98 -48.92 -38.21
CA ARG A 62 59.83 -49.02 -37.02
C ARG A 62 61.28 -49.20 -37.47
N PRO A 63 62.24 -48.39 -37.01
CA PRO A 63 63.65 -48.67 -37.22
C PRO A 63 64.01 -49.96 -36.47
N LYS A 64 64.75 -50.86 -37.13
CA LYS A 64 65.31 -52.06 -36.52
C LYS A 64 66.52 -51.66 -35.67
N ILE A 65 66.31 -51.44 -34.38
CA ILE A 65 67.41 -51.41 -33.40
C ILE A 65 67.56 -52.84 -32.87
N LYS A 66 68.76 -53.43 -33.05
CA LYS A 66 69.11 -54.72 -32.44
C LYS A 66 69.46 -54.47 -30.97
N PHE A 67 68.65 -55.01 -30.05
CA PHE A 67 69.06 -55.20 -28.65
C PHE A 67 69.40 -56.68 -28.43
N PRO A 68 70.47 -57.00 -27.66
CA PRO A 68 70.71 -58.36 -27.20
C PRO A 68 69.74 -58.74 -26.08
N ASP A 69 69.26 -59.97 -26.16
CA ASP A 69 68.56 -60.80 -25.17
C ASP A 69 67.96 -60.14 -23.91
N LEU A 70 66.64 -59.98 -23.96
CA LEU A 70 65.77 -60.13 -22.79
C LEU A 70 64.75 -61.24 -23.08
N LYS A 71 65.15 -62.47 -22.77
CA LYS A 71 64.22 -63.58 -22.52
C LYS A 71 63.35 -63.20 -21.31
N ASN A 72 62.08 -63.56 -21.40
CA ASN A 72 61.03 -63.48 -20.37
C ASN A 72 60.36 -62.11 -20.18
N LEU A 73 59.30 -61.88 -20.96
CA LEU A 73 58.07 -61.23 -20.49
C LEU A 73 56.95 -61.51 -21.51
N SER A 74 56.15 -62.55 -21.23
CA SER A 74 54.91 -62.83 -21.95
C SER A 74 53.86 -61.77 -21.58
N ILE A 75 53.78 -60.68 -22.35
CA ILE A 75 52.65 -59.74 -22.25
C ILE A 75 51.52 -60.29 -23.11
N LYS A 76 50.47 -60.83 -22.45
CA LYS A 76 49.19 -61.20 -23.07
C LYS A 76 48.64 -59.98 -23.84
N LYS A 77 48.51 -60.12 -25.16
CA LYS A 77 47.73 -59.21 -26.01
C LYS A 77 46.27 -59.19 -25.54
N GLY A 78 45.80 -58.03 -25.08
CA GLY A 78 44.43 -57.90 -24.60
C GLY A 78 43.93 -56.46 -24.57
N VAL A 79 43.91 -55.76 -25.70
CA VAL A 79 43.01 -54.60 -25.87
C VAL A 79 42.41 -54.66 -27.27
N LYS A 80 41.19 -55.19 -27.38
CA LYS A 80 40.33 -54.96 -28.55
C LYS A 80 39.85 -53.52 -28.46
N ASN A 81 40.38 -52.65 -29.33
CA ASN A 81 39.86 -51.29 -29.51
C ASN A 81 38.34 -51.33 -29.71
N ILE A 82 37.64 -50.53 -28.92
CA ILE A 82 36.20 -50.31 -29.06
C ILE A 82 35.99 -49.55 -30.36
N ASP A 83 35.38 -50.18 -31.35
CA ASP A 83 35.09 -49.52 -32.62
C ASP A 83 33.84 -48.63 -32.46
N PHE A 84 34.06 -47.39 -31.99
CA PHE A 84 33.04 -46.36 -31.79
C PHE A 84 32.18 -46.09 -33.05
N ARG A 85 32.67 -46.46 -34.25
CA ARG A 85 31.96 -46.29 -35.53
C ARG A 85 30.71 -47.15 -35.66
N LEU A 86 30.67 -48.31 -35.01
CA LEU A 86 29.51 -49.20 -35.06
C LEU A 86 28.38 -48.72 -34.13
N LEU A 87 28.68 -47.81 -33.20
CA LEU A 87 27.75 -47.32 -32.18
C LEU A 87 26.91 -46.13 -32.68
N LEU A 88 27.50 -45.19 -33.44
CA LEU A 88 26.77 -44.07 -34.04
C LEU A 88 25.81 -44.47 -35.17
N ASN A 89 26.06 -45.60 -35.85
CA ASN A 89 25.20 -46.10 -36.93
C ASN A 89 24.07 -47.03 -36.44
N ASN A 90 23.90 -47.17 -35.12
CA ASN A 90 22.98 -48.11 -34.52
C ASN A 90 21.67 -47.37 -34.18
N LYS A 91 20.57 -47.67 -34.88
CA LYS A 91 19.24 -47.06 -34.64
C LYS A 91 18.83 -47.07 -33.17
N ILE A 92 19.27 -48.08 -32.42
CA ILE A 92 19.07 -48.20 -30.97
C ILE A 92 19.70 -47.02 -30.21
N PHE A 93 20.92 -46.61 -30.56
CA PHE A 93 21.58 -45.47 -29.91
C PHE A 93 20.73 -44.20 -30.03
N LEU A 94 20.31 -43.87 -31.26
CA LEU A 94 19.56 -42.65 -31.54
C LEU A 94 18.19 -42.64 -30.84
N ILE A 95 17.49 -43.77 -30.81
CA ILE A 95 16.19 -43.91 -30.11
C ILE A 95 16.36 -43.65 -28.60
N TYR A 96 17.35 -44.28 -27.97
CA TYR A 96 17.55 -44.11 -26.52
C TYR A 96 18.13 -42.75 -26.15
N VAL A 97 19.02 -42.17 -26.97
CA VAL A 97 19.43 -40.77 -26.79
C VAL A 97 18.20 -39.86 -26.85
N GLY A 98 17.35 -40.01 -27.87
CA GLY A 98 16.11 -39.22 -27.98
C GLY A 98 15.19 -39.38 -26.77
N LEU A 99 14.96 -40.62 -26.32
CA LEU A 99 14.10 -40.91 -25.17
C LEU A 99 14.66 -40.32 -23.87
N PHE A 100 15.97 -40.48 -23.60
CA PHE A 100 16.60 -39.87 -22.43
C PHE A 100 16.66 -38.35 -22.53
N THR A 101 16.84 -37.77 -23.73
CA THR A 101 16.80 -36.32 -23.89
C THR A 101 15.41 -35.80 -23.57
N VAL A 102 14.34 -36.44 -24.06
CA VAL A 102 12.96 -36.07 -23.69
C VAL A 102 12.74 -36.18 -22.17
N PHE A 103 13.25 -37.23 -21.53
CA PHE A 103 13.18 -37.37 -20.08
C PHE A 103 13.90 -36.22 -19.35
N PHE A 104 15.15 -35.93 -19.69
CA PHE A 104 15.90 -34.84 -19.07
C PHE A 104 15.30 -33.46 -19.35
N THR A 105 14.73 -33.25 -20.54
CA THR A 105 14.02 -32.02 -20.87
C THR A 105 12.73 -31.93 -20.05
N PHE A 106 11.98 -33.02 -19.87
CA PHE A 106 10.81 -33.03 -18.98
C PHE A 106 11.19 -32.66 -17.54
N VAL A 107 12.26 -33.25 -17.01
CA VAL A 107 12.79 -32.90 -15.67
C VAL A 107 13.14 -31.40 -15.62
N SER A 108 13.79 -30.89 -16.67
CA SER A 108 14.12 -29.46 -16.81
C SER A 108 12.91 -28.53 -16.82
N LEU A 109 11.82 -28.96 -17.43
CA LEU A 109 10.61 -28.17 -17.66
C LEU A 109 9.60 -28.27 -16.53
N ARG A 110 9.79 -29.14 -15.54
CA ARG A 110 8.73 -29.45 -14.54
C ARG A 110 9.22 -29.68 -13.12
N ILE A 111 10.51 -29.93 -12.92
CA ILE A 111 11.00 -30.46 -11.66
C ILE A 111 12.21 -29.68 -11.13
N LEU A 112 13.10 -29.25 -12.01
CA LEU A 112 14.32 -28.58 -11.57
C LEU A 112 14.02 -27.32 -10.74
N GLU A 113 14.77 -27.20 -9.65
CA GLU A 113 14.82 -26.01 -8.81
C GLU A 113 15.61 -24.89 -9.49
N ALA A 114 15.26 -23.64 -9.18
CA ALA A 114 15.99 -22.48 -9.68
C ALA A 114 17.45 -22.49 -9.22
N SER A 115 18.34 -22.00 -10.07
CA SER A 115 19.75 -21.83 -9.78
C SER A 115 20.09 -20.34 -9.73
N SER A 116 21.03 -19.96 -8.86
CA SER A 116 21.59 -18.60 -8.82
C SER A 116 22.56 -18.31 -9.97
N GLU A 117 22.81 -19.27 -10.86
CA GLU A 117 23.80 -19.14 -11.94
C GLU A 117 23.21 -18.42 -13.16
N ASN A 118 23.94 -17.42 -13.68
CA ASN A 118 23.53 -16.64 -14.85
C ASN A 118 23.72 -17.39 -16.18
N ASN A 119 24.49 -18.48 -16.21
CA ASN A 119 24.63 -19.32 -17.40
C ASN A 119 23.61 -20.46 -17.37
N ILE A 120 22.73 -20.54 -18.37
CA ILE A 120 21.65 -21.54 -18.45
C ILE A 120 22.16 -22.99 -18.35
N PHE A 121 23.33 -23.31 -18.90
CA PHE A 121 23.87 -24.67 -18.87
C PHE A 121 24.51 -25.00 -17.52
N ILE A 122 25.25 -24.07 -16.92
CA ILE A 122 25.78 -24.25 -15.56
C ILE A 122 24.62 -24.37 -14.58
N ALA A 123 23.62 -23.50 -14.70
CA ALA A 123 22.37 -23.54 -13.95
C ALA A 123 21.69 -24.91 -14.11
N TYR A 124 21.50 -25.38 -15.36
CA TYR A 124 20.88 -26.67 -15.65
C TYR A 124 21.63 -27.82 -15.00
N PHE A 125 22.96 -27.89 -15.16
CA PHE A 125 23.76 -28.99 -14.62
C PHE A 125 23.81 -28.98 -13.10
N LYS A 126 23.91 -27.80 -12.48
CA LYS A 126 23.85 -27.63 -11.02
C LYS A 126 22.48 -28.05 -10.49
N SER A 127 21.39 -27.53 -11.06
CA SER A 127 20.02 -27.89 -10.65
C SER A 127 19.71 -29.36 -10.87
N THR A 128 20.11 -29.97 -12.00
CA THR A 128 19.94 -31.41 -12.21
C THR A 128 20.68 -32.21 -11.16
N PHE A 129 21.93 -31.85 -10.85
CA PHE A 129 22.71 -32.52 -9.81
C PHE A 129 21.99 -32.48 -8.45
N PHE A 130 21.61 -31.29 -7.96
CA PHE A 130 20.88 -31.15 -6.70
C PHE A 130 19.54 -31.91 -6.70
N THR A 131 18.78 -31.80 -7.78
CA THR A 131 17.47 -32.47 -7.90
C THR A 131 17.62 -33.99 -7.80
N PHE A 132 18.59 -34.60 -8.51
CA PHE A 132 18.79 -36.06 -8.43
C PHE A 132 19.30 -36.54 -7.07
N PHE A 133 19.97 -35.69 -6.29
CA PHE A 133 20.35 -36.01 -4.90
C PHE A 133 19.17 -35.92 -3.93
N ASN A 134 18.28 -34.94 -4.13
CA ASN A 134 17.16 -34.67 -3.22
C ASN A 134 15.87 -35.42 -3.59
N ARG A 135 15.73 -35.86 -4.85
CA ARG A 135 14.54 -36.53 -5.39
C ARG A 135 14.86 -37.98 -5.78
N LEU A 136 14.90 -38.84 -4.76
CA LEU A 136 15.18 -40.27 -4.90
C LEU A 136 14.19 -40.97 -5.85
N ASP A 137 12.95 -40.51 -5.93
CA ASP A 137 11.93 -40.97 -6.87
C ASP A 137 12.40 -40.86 -8.33
N ILE A 138 12.95 -39.71 -8.70
CA ILE A 138 13.41 -39.43 -10.07
C ILE A 138 14.71 -40.17 -10.37
N LEU A 139 15.63 -40.21 -9.40
CA LEU A 139 16.86 -40.98 -9.52
C LEU A 139 16.57 -42.48 -9.73
N LEU A 140 15.57 -43.03 -9.03
CA LEU A 140 15.18 -44.44 -9.16
C LEU A 140 14.62 -44.74 -10.57
N VAL A 141 13.79 -43.86 -11.13
CA VAL A 141 13.32 -43.98 -12.52
C VAL A 141 14.50 -43.97 -13.50
N LEU A 142 15.46 -43.07 -13.32
CA LEU A 142 16.65 -42.99 -14.16
C LEU A 142 17.50 -44.28 -14.07
N ILE A 143 17.68 -44.83 -12.87
CA ILE A 143 18.39 -46.10 -12.64
C ILE A 143 17.66 -47.27 -13.32
N LEU A 144 16.34 -47.36 -13.20
CA LEU A 144 15.54 -48.41 -13.82
C LEU A 144 15.62 -48.35 -15.35
N LEU A 145 15.47 -47.17 -15.95
CA LEU A 145 15.61 -46.96 -17.39
C LEU A 145 17.02 -47.32 -17.89
N SER A 146 18.04 -46.93 -17.13
CA SER A 146 19.44 -47.24 -17.42
C SER A 146 19.71 -48.74 -17.32
N GLY A 147 19.18 -49.40 -16.29
CA GLY A 147 19.29 -50.85 -16.09
C GLY A 147 18.62 -51.65 -17.21
N ALA A 148 17.44 -51.23 -17.65
CA ALA A 148 16.73 -51.81 -18.79
C ALA A 148 17.57 -51.71 -20.08
N LEU A 149 18.18 -50.54 -20.33
CA LEU A 149 19.06 -50.36 -21.48
C LEU A 149 20.32 -51.25 -21.40
N VAL A 150 20.97 -51.32 -20.23
CA VAL A 150 22.11 -52.21 -20.01
C VAL A 150 21.72 -53.67 -20.26
N PHE A 151 20.56 -54.11 -19.80
CA PHE A 151 20.06 -55.48 -19.99
C PHE A 151 19.85 -55.80 -21.48
N ILE A 152 19.18 -54.91 -22.22
CA ILE A 152 18.94 -55.07 -23.66
C ILE A 152 20.26 -55.15 -24.44
N LEU A 153 21.23 -54.30 -24.09
CA LEU A 153 22.53 -54.26 -24.75
C LEU A 153 23.42 -55.45 -24.37
N TYR A 154 23.35 -55.89 -23.11
CA TYR A 154 24.02 -57.09 -22.64
C TYR A 154 23.53 -58.32 -23.40
N ARG A 155 22.21 -58.46 -23.59
CA ARG A 155 21.62 -59.56 -24.38
C ARG A 155 22.13 -59.56 -25.83
N LYS A 156 22.40 -58.39 -26.40
CA LYS A 156 22.88 -58.24 -27.80
C LYS A 156 24.40 -58.39 -27.97
N GLN A 157 25.21 -57.89 -27.03
CA GLN A 157 26.68 -57.85 -27.14
C GLN A 157 27.41 -58.89 -26.28
N GLN A 158 26.72 -59.53 -25.34
CA GLN A 158 27.26 -60.46 -24.33
C GLN A 158 28.48 -59.93 -23.55
N ASN A 159 28.58 -58.61 -23.38
CA ASN A 159 29.66 -57.98 -22.62
C ASN A 159 29.10 -56.83 -21.77
N ILE A 160 29.02 -57.07 -20.47
CA ILE A 160 28.39 -56.12 -19.53
C ILE A 160 29.18 -54.81 -19.43
N ARG A 161 30.52 -54.84 -19.51
CA ARG A 161 31.35 -53.62 -19.48
C ARG A 161 31.03 -52.72 -20.66
N LYS A 162 30.87 -53.29 -21.87
CA LYS A 162 30.50 -52.53 -23.07
C LYS A 162 29.07 -51.99 -23.01
N ALA A 163 28.13 -52.77 -22.47
CA ALA A 163 26.76 -52.33 -22.26
C ALA A 163 26.66 -51.15 -21.27
N ILE A 164 27.41 -51.21 -20.18
CA ILE A 164 27.52 -50.12 -19.20
C ILE A 164 28.15 -48.87 -19.84
N SER A 165 29.32 -49.01 -20.50
CA SER A 165 29.98 -47.86 -21.14
C SER A 165 29.10 -47.20 -22.20
N PHE A 166 28.33 -47.98 -22.97
CA PHE A 166 27.41 -47.44 -23.95
C PHE A 166 26.21 -46.73 -23.31
N THR A 167 25.65 -47.29 -22.24
CA THR A 167 24.56 -46.66 -21.48
C THR A 167 25.02 -45.34 -20.88
N GLY A 168 26.21 -45.31 -20.27
CA GLY A 168 26.82 -44.08 -19.76
C GLY A 168 27.03 -43.04 -20.86
N LEU A 169 27.50 -43.44 -22.05
CA LEU A 169 27.63 -42.53 -23.19
C LEU A 169 26.28 -41.99 -23.67
N THR A 170 25.24 -42.85 -23.70
CA THR A 170 23.88 -42.48 -24.10
C THR A 170 23.29 -41.44 -23.14
N LEU A 171 23.40 -41.68 -21.83
CA LEU A 171 22.96 -40.77 -20.77
C LEU A 171 23.71 -39.44 -20.82
N LEU A 172 25.04 -39.47 -20.94
CA LEU A 172 25.85 -38.25 -21.02
C LEU A 172 25.47 -37.42 -22.24
N THR A 173 25.29 -38.06 -23.39
CA THR A 173 24.88 -37.38 -24.63
C THR A 173 23.49 -36.75 -24.46
N ALA A 174 22.55 -37.48 -23.86
CA ALA A 174 21.20 -36.99 -23.62
C ALA A 174 21.15 -35.84 -22.61
N TRP A 175 21.93 -35.92 -21.53
CA TRP A 175 22.02 -34.89 -20.49
C TRP A 175 22.61 -33.58 -21.03
N VAL A 176 23.59 -33.66 -21.94
CA VAL A 176 24.17 -32.48 -22.62
C VAL A 176 23.23 -31.88 -23.68
N LEU A 177 22.42 -32.70 -24.36
CA LEU A 177 21.46 -32.22 -25.37
C LEU A 177 20.21 -31.57 -24.75
N SER A 178 19.79 -32.02 -23.57
CA SER A 178 18.59 -31.53 -22.89
C SER A 178 18.52 -30.01 -22.73
N PRO A 179 19.54 -29.28 -22.22
CA PRO A 179 19.46 -27.83 -22.04
C PRO A 179 19.27 -27.07 -23.37
N LEU A 180 19.79 -27.58 -24.49
CA LEU A 180 19.51 -27.01 -25.81
C LEU A 180 18.03 -27.14 -26.18
N ILE A 181 17.42 -28.31 -25.93
CA ILE A 181 15.99 -28.52 -26.20
C ILE A 181 15.14 -27.68 -25.26
N THR A 182 15.48 -27.61 -23.97
CA THR A 182 14.81 -26.73 -23.01
C THR A 182 14.84 -25.27 -23.47
N LEU A 183 15.97 -24.79 -24.00
CA LEU A 183 16.11 -23.44 -24.53
C LEU A 183 15.24 -23.23 -25.78
N ILE A 184 15.14 -24.22 -26.68
CA ILE A 184 14.22 -24.16 -27.82
C ILE A 184 12.77 -24.07 -27.34
N PHE A 185 12.37 -24.83 -26.31
CA PHE A 185 11.04 -24.70 -25.71
C PHE A 185 10.80 -23.30 -25.14
N GLY A 186 11.78 -22.74 -24.44
CA GLY A 186 11.72 -21.36 -23.94
C GLY A 186 11.53 -20.37 -25.09
N LEU A 187 12.33 -20.48 -26.16
CA LEU A 187 12.20 -19.62 -27.35
C LEU A 187 10.82 -19.73 -28.00
N VAL A 188 10.30 -20.95 -28.16
CA VAL A 188 8.95 -21.16 -28.69
C VAL A 188 7.92 -20.52 -27.76
N GLN A 189 8.03 -20.70 -26.45
CA GLN A 189 7.08 -20.16 -25.49
C GLN A 189 7.07 -18.63 -25.44
N VAL A 190 8.25 -17.99 -25.40
CA VAL A 190 8.38 -16.52 -25.40
C VAL A 190 7.82 -15.90 -26.69
N ASN A 191 7.88 -16.60 -27.81
CA ASN A 191 7.30 -16.13 -29.08
C ASN A 191 5.82 -16.53 -29.25
N TRP A 192 5.36 -17.58 -28.59
CA TRP A 192 3.97 -18.03 -28.72
C TRP A 192 3.03 -17.26 -27.78
N ALA A 193 3.49 -16.92 -26.58
CA ALA A 193 2.64 -16.25 -25.59
C ALA A 193 2.16 -14.85 -26.05
N PRO A 194 2.99 -13.96 -26.63
CA PRO A 194 2.53 -12.68 -27.18
C PRO A 194 1.49 -12.86 -28.30
N ILE A 195 1.61 -13.91 -29.13
CA ILE A 195 0.62 -14.22 -30.18
C ILE A 195 -0.73 -14.58 -29.57
N LYS A 196 -0.74 -15.40 -28.50
CA LYS A 196 -1.97 -15.73 -27.78
C LYS A 196 -2.60 -14.49 -27.16
N VAL A 197 -1.80 -13.66 -26.47
CA VAL A 197 -2.26 -12.40 -25.86
C VAL A 197 -2.92 -11.50 -26.89
N ASN A 198 -2.26 -11.26 -28.03
CA ASN A 198 -2.76 -10.37 -29.08
C ASN A 198 -4.08 -10.82 -29.73
N ASN A 199 -4.40 -12.11 -29.67
CA ASN A 199 -5.60 -12.68 -30.29
C ASN A 199 -6.64 -13.17 -29.27
N SER A 200 -6.40 -12.97 -27.98
CA SER A 200 -7.28 -13.48 -26.93
C SER A 200 -8.39 -12.47 -26.64
N SER A 201 -9.62 -12.98 -26.49
CA SER A 201 -10.75 -12.20 -25.98
C SER A 201 -10.65 -11.90 -24.47
N GLU A 202 -9.76 -12.59 -23.76
CA GLU A 202 -9.49 -12.42 -22.32
C GLU A 202 -8.58 -11.22 -22.01
N VAL A 203 -8.13 -10.51 -23.04
CA VAL A 203 -7.30 -9.31 -22.92
C VAL A 203 -8.13 -8.12 -23.38
N LYS A 204 -8.28 -7.11 -22.51
CA LYS A 204 -9.03 -5.89 -22.77
C LYS A 204 -8.12 -4.69 -22.66
N TRP A 205 -8.11 -3.86 -23.69
CA TRP A 205 -7.13 -2.78 -23.84
C TRP A 205 -7.79 -1.42 -23.64
N GLY A 206 -7.13 -0.55 -22.87
CA GLY A 206 -7.59 0.82 -22.62
C GLY A 206 -8.69 0.91 -21.55
N ALA A 207 -8.82 2.13 -21.00
CA ALA A 207 -9.71 2.43 -19.89
C ALA A 207 -11.16 1.97 -20.15
N ASP A 208 -11.73 2.25 -21.33
CA ASP A 208 -13.15 1.97 -21.57
C ASP A 208 -13.46 0.45 -21.55
N GLU A 209 -12.62 -0.39 -22.17
CA GLU A 209 -12.82 -1.84 -22.12
C GLU A 209 -12.53 -2.42 -20.73
N VAL A 210 -11.54 -1.87 -20.02
CA VAL A 210 -11.20 -2.24 -18.64
C VAL A 210 -12.37 -1.92 -17.70
N VAL A 211 -12.94 -0.72 -17.77
CA VAL A 211 -14.10 -0.31 -16.97
C VAL A 211 -15.26 -1.28 -17.18
N ASN A 212 -15.60 -1.57 -18.43
CA ASN A 212 -16.69 -2.50 -18.75
C ASN A 212 -16.42 -3.89 -18.17
N TYR A 213 -15.19 -4.40 -18.32
CA TYR A 213 -14.80 -5.69 -17.74
C TYR A 213 -14.89 -5.71 -16.22
N LEU A 214 -14.42 -4.67 -15.53
CA LEU A 214 -14.47 -4.57 -14.06
C LEU A 214 -15.92 -4.53 -13.55
N LYS A 215 -16.80 -3.81 -14.25
CA LYS A 215 -18.25 -3.78 -13.95
C LYS A 215 -18.91 -5.14 -14.14
N ASP A 216 -18.61 -5.82 -15.25
CA ASP A 216 -19.21 -7.11 -15.59
C ASP A 216 -18.71 -8.24 -14.70
N SER A 217 -17.40 -8.28 -14.45
CA SER A 217 -16.77 -9.33 -13.63
C SER A 217 -17.10 -9.19 -12.15
N ASN A 218 -17.28 -7.95 -11.67
CA ASN A 218 -17.61 -7.62 -10.29
C ASN A 218 -16.60 -8.20 -9.27
N ASN A 219 -15.37 -8.46 -9.72
CA ASN A 219 -14.28 -9.00 -8.92
C ASN A 219 -13.13 -8.00 -8.91
N LEU A 220 -12.47 -7.87 -7.76
CA LEU A 220 -11.29 -7.03 -7.63
C LEU A 220 -10.13 -7.62 -8.47
N PRO A 221 -9.48 -6.81 -9.33
CA PRO A 221 -8.36 -7.28 -10.13
C PRO A 221 -7.06 -7.30 -9.31
N THR A 222 -6.16 -8.23 -9.65
CA THR A 222 -4.77 -8.16 -9.15
C THR A 222 -4.02 -7.06 -9.88
N ILE A 223 -3.47 -6.09 -9.14
CA ILE A 223 -2.70 -5.00 -9.71
C ILE A 223 -1.26 -5.45 -10.03
N ARG A 224 -0.73 -5.10 -11.19
CA ARG A 224 0.66 -5.36 -11.59
C ARG A 224 1.30 -4.11 -12.19
N ASN A 225 2.49 -3.75 -11.71
CA ASN A 225 3.31 -2.72 -12.34
C ASN A 225 4.02 -3.30 -13.58
N GLY A 226 3.85 -2.66 -14.73
CA GLY A 226 4.45 -3.02 -16.01
C GLY A 226 5.45 -1.99 -16.55
N GLU A 227 5.89 -1.01 -15.75
CA GLU A 227 6.83 0.05 -16.19
C GLU A 227 8.16 -0.50 -16.72
N GLU A 228 8.76 -1.48 -16.05
CA GLU A 228 10.05 -2.06 -16.49
C GLU A 228 9.93 -2.88 -17.78
N ASN A 229 8.92 -3.76 -17.86
CA ASN A 229 8.72 -4.63 -19.03
C ASN A 229 7.25 -5.02 -19.23
N PHE A 230 6.46 -4.08 -19.76
CA PHE A 230 5.02 -4.23 -19.94
C PHE A 230 4.61 -5.48 -20.72
N SER A 231 5.31 -5.80 -21.82
CA SER A 231 4.99 -6.99 -22.63
C SER A 231 5.20 -8.28 -21.85
N LYS A 232 6.28 -8.36 -21.07
CA LYS A 232 6.56 -9.51 -20.22
C LYS A 232 5.52 -9.64 -19.09
N THR A 233 5.19 -8.55 -18.41
CA THR A 233 4.18 -8.56 -17.32
C THR A 233 2.82 -9.05 -17.81
N ILE A 234 2.40 -8.67 -19.02
CA ILE A 234 1.17 -9.15 -19.65
C ILE A 234 1.23 -10.65 -19.96
N VAL A 235 2.33 -11.11 -20.53
CA VAL A 235 2.55 -12.53 -20.83
C VAL A 235 2.54 -13.35 -19.54
N ASP A 236 3.20 -12.86 -18.50
CA ASP A 236 3.27 -13.52 -17.20
C ASP A 236 1.89 -13.59 -16.53
N ALA A 237 1.11 -12.51 -16.62
CA ALA A 237 -0.29 -12.47 -16.16
C ALA A 237 -1.18 -13.44 -16.95
N TYR A 238 -0.99 -13.53 -18.27
CA TYR A 238 -1.77 -14.41 -19.14
C TYR A 238 -1.49 -15.90 -18.89
N GLU A 239 -0.20 -16.28 -18.83
CA GLU A 239 0.21 -17.67 -18.66
C GLU A 239 0.15 -18.13 -17.19
N GLY A 240 0.01 -17.21 -16.22
CA GLY A 240 -0.04 -17.53 -14.79
C GLY A 240 1.31 -17.99 -14.22
N ILE A 241 2.41 -17.39 -14.70
CA ILE A 241 3.80 -17.88 -14.52
C ILE A 241 4.29 -17.89 -13.06
N ASN A 242 3.51 -17.36 -12.11
CA ASN A 242 3.77 -17.50 -10.67
C ASN A 242 3.39 -18.88 -10.07
N SER A 243 3.01 -19.88 -10.87
CA SER A 243 2.80 -21.24 -10.35
C SER A 243 4.12 -21.86 -9.88
N SER A 244 4.16 -22.31 -8.62
CA SER A 244 5.29 -22.98 -7.93
C SER A 244 5.86 -24.24 -8.60
N GLU A 245 5.32 -24.66 -9.75
CA GLU A 245 5.62 -25.94 -10.39
C GLU A 245 6.77 -25.88 -11.40
N ASN A 246 7.45 -24.73 -11.59
CA ASN A 246 8.48 -24.63 -12.63
C ASN A 246 9.59 -23.57 -12.42
N LEU A 247 10.20 -23.57 -11.23
CA LEU A 247 11.17 -22.54 -10.83
C LEU A 247 12.38 -22.42 -11.77
N PHE A 248 12.99 -23.53 -12.21
CA PHE A 248 14.14 -23.47 -13.13
C PHE A 248 13.79 -22.89 -14.50
N PHE A 249 12.71 -23.38 -15.11
CA PHE A 249 12.36 -22.95 -16.46
C PHE A 249 11.96 -21.47 -16.49
N ASN A 250 11.19 -21.01 -15.52
CA ASN A 250 10.80 -19.60 -15.45
C ASN A 250 12.00 -18.70 -15.13
N ASN A 251 12.76 -19.03 -14.08
CA ASN A 251 13.78 -18.12 -13.55
C ASN A 251 15.12 -18.19 -14.30
N ASN A 252 15.49 -19.36 -14.82
CA ASN A 252 16.75 -19.55 -15.53
C ASN A 252 16.59 -19.70 -17.04
N VAL A 253 15.45 -20.16 -17.57
CA VAL A 253 15.31 -20.33 -19.03
C VAL A 253 14.62 -19.13 -19.66
N LEU A 254 13.39 -18.79 -19.24
CA LEU A 254 12.62 -17.70 -19.85
C LEU A 254 13.28 -16.33 -19.61
N ASN A 255 13.71 -16.05 -18.38
CA ASN A 255 14.34 -14.77 -18.03
C ASN A 255 15.70 -14.51 -18.69
N LEU A 256 16.41 -15.58 -19.09
CA LEU A 256 17.74 -15.45 -19.71
C LEU A 256 17.68 -15.42 -21.24
N ILE A 257 16.50 -15.56 -21.87
CA ILE A 257 16.37 -15.42 -23.32
C ILE A 257 16.57 -13.94 -23.70
N PRO A 258 17.58 -13.62 -24.54
CA PRO A 258 17.77 -12.25 -24.99
C PRO A 258 16.58 -11.74 -25.80
N GLU A 259 16.22 -10.48 -25.64
CA GLU A 259 15.10 -9.83 -26.35
C GLU A 259 15.19 -9.95 -27.88
N ASN A 260 16.41 -10.03 -28.42
CA ASN A 260 16.66 -10.21 -29.86
C ASN A 260 16.07 -11.52 -30.43
N PHE A 261 15.72 -12.49 -29.59
CA PHE A 261 15.05 -13.73 -29.99
C PHE A 261 13.53 -13.69 -29.83
N VAL A 262 12.97 -12.53 -29.46
CA VAL A 262 11.54 -12.29 -29.35
C VAL A 262 11.08 -11.59 -30.64
N PHE A 263 10.50 -12.37 -31.54
CA PHE A 263 10.03 -11.93 -32.85
C PHE A 263 8.63 -11.32 -32.82
N THR A 264 7.85 -11.65 -31.79
CA THR A 264 6.48 -11.16 -31.62
C THR A 264 6.38 -10.33 -30.36
N THR A 265 6.03 -9.06 -30.53
CA THR A 265 5.69 -8.18 -29.43
C THR A 265 4.18 -8.17 -29.22
N VAL A 266 3.79 -7.83 -27.99
CA VAL A 266 2.39 -7.53 -27.70
C VAL A 266 2.06 -6.23 -28.44
N LYS A 267 1.08 -6.26 -29.35
CA LYS A 267 0.66 -5.09 -30.13
C LYS A 267 -0.10 -4.17 -29.18
N ASN A 268 0.47 -3.05 -28.74
CA ASN A 268 -0.35 -2.11 -27.97
C ASN A 268 0.11 -0.64 -27.96
N ASN A 269 -0.89 0.25 -28.07
CA ASN A 269 -0.80 1.69 -27.91
C ASN A 269 -1.39 2.23 -26.59
N SER A 270 -2.09 1.43 -25.79
CA SER A 270 -2.63 1.87 -24.49
C SER A 270 -1.66 1.63 -23.33
N ASP A 271 -1.76 2.44 -22.28
CA ASP A 271 -0.96 2.29 -21.07
C ASP A 271 -1.65 1.42 -20.01
N LEU A 272 -2.90 0.99 -20.26
CA LEU A 272 -3.70 0.18 -19.37
C LEU A 272 -4.25 -1.08 -20.07
N VAL A 273 -4.19 -2.22 -19.39
CA VAL A 273 -4.76 -3.48 -19.87
C VAL A 273 -5.22 -4.35 -18.73
N ILE A 274 -6.34 -5.05 -18.91
CA ILE A 274 -6.71 -6.17 -18.05
C ILE A 274 -6.55 -7.49 -18.80
N VAL A 275 -5.86 -8.43 -18.16
CA VAL A 275 -5.51 -9.75 -18.69
C VAL A 275 -6.09 -10.78 -17.74
N LYS A 276 -7.15 -11.47 -18.14
CA LYS A 276 -7.96 -12.27 -17.21
C LYS A 276 -8.41 -11.39 -16.03
N ASN A 277 -7.89 -11.61 -14.83
CA ASN A 277 -8.18 -10.78 -13.66
C ASN A 277 -7.00 -9.90 -13.20
N SER A 278 -5.94 -9.75 -14.02
CA SER A 278 -4.79 -8.91 -13.68
C SER A 278 -4.84 -7.59 -14.42
N LEU A 279 -4.94 -6.47 -13.69
CA LEU A 279 -4.86 -5.12 -14.23
C LEU A 279 -3.38 -4.68 -14.27
N VAL A 280 -2.87 -4.37 -15.46
CA VAL A 280 -1.48 -4.03 -15.70
C VAL A 280 -1.37 -2.59 -16.20
N PHE A 281 -0.54 -1.81 -15.53
CA PHE A 281 -0.22 -0.43 -15.90
C PHE A 281 1.16 -0.37 -16.56
N ARG A 282 1.26 0.21 -17.75
CA ARG A 282 2.54 0.53 -18.39
C ARG A 282 3.17 1.77 -17.77
N LYS A 283 2.35 2.77 -17.52
CA LYS A 283 2.64 4.01 -16.81
C LYS A 283 1.32 4.53 -16.26
N ILE A 284 1.39 5.34 -15.21
CA ILE A 284 0.18 5.98 -14.70
C ILE A 284 -0.16 7.16 -15.60
N ASN A 285 -1.37 7.14 -16.15
CA ASN A 285 -1.95 8.22 -16.95
C ASN A 285 -3.17 8.74 -16.20
N GLU A 286 -3.24 10.05 -16.01
CA GLU A 286 -4.30 10.76 -15.28
C GLU A 286 -5.70 10.48 -15.84
N ASP A 287 -5.90 10.60 -17.16
CA ASP A 287 -7.19 10.36 -17.80
C ASP A 287 -7.63 8.89 -17.69
N GLU A 288 -6.69 7.95 -17.84
CA GLU A 288 -7.01 6.52 -17.73
C GLU A 288 -7.30 6.12 -16.28
N ILE A 289 -6.56 6.66 -15.31
CA ILE A 289 -6.73 6.32 -13.90
C ILE A 289 -8.00 6.95 -13.32
N GLU A 290 -8.32 8.20 -13.69
CA GLU A 290 -9.57 8.86 -13.32
C GLU A 290 -10.78 8.05 -13.78
N LYS A 291 -10.75 7.53 -15.02
CA LYS A 291 -11.85 6.73 -15.59
C LYS A 291 -12.10 5.41 -14.86
N ILE A 292 -11.05 4.72 -14.42
CA ILE A 292 -11.19 3.41 -13.75
C ILE A 292 -11.45 3.52 -12.25
N SER A 293 -11.00 4.60 -11.61
CA SER A 293 -11.08 4.78 -10.16
C SER A 293 -12.47 4.59 -9.54
N PRO A 294 -13.58 5.10 -10.13
CA PRO A 294 -14.90 4.91 -9.54
C PRO A 294 -15.25 3.44 -9.34
N VAL A 295 -14.97 2.61 -10.36
CA VAL A 295 -15.25 1.16 -10.32
C VAL A 295 -14.24 0.44 -9.44
N LEU A 296 -12.97 0.80 -9.57
CA LEU A 296 -11.90 0.14 -8.84
C LEU A 296 -12.04 0.37 -7.32
N GLY A 297 -12.29 1.61 -6.89
CA GLY A 297 -12.54 1.95 -5.49
C GLY A 297 -13.77 1.21 -4.92
N LYS A 298 -14.86 1.12 -5.71
CA LYS A 298 -16.04 0.33 -5.35
C LYS A 298 -15.69 -1.13 -5.08
N LEU A 299 -14.89 -1.75 -5.95
CA LEU A 299 -14.51 -3.15 -5.82
C LEU A 299 -13.66 -3.40 -4.57
N TYR A 300 -12.75 -2.48 -4.22
CA TYR A 300 -11.96 -2.59 -2.98
C TYR A 300 -12.86 -2.54 -1.74
N VAL A 301 -13.74 -1.54 -1.66
CA VAL A 301 -14.64 -1.38 -0.52
C VAL A 301 -15.63 -2.55 -0.43
N LYS A 302 -16.19 -2.98 -1.55
CA LYS A 302 -17.12 -4.13 -1.62
C LYS A 302 -16.49 -5.43 -1.18
N ASN A 303 -15.21 -5.64 -1.46
CA ASN A 303 -14.55 -6.88 -1.06
C ASN A 303 -14.29 -6.95 0.45
N TYR A 304 -14.38 -5.82 1.15
CA TYR A 304 -14.23 -5.72 2.60
C TYR A 304 -15.57 -5.55 3.36
N LEU A 305 -16.52 -4.79 2.79
CA LEU A 305 -17.83 -4.50 3.40
C LEU A 305 -18.96 -5.39 2.84
N GLU A 306 -20.03 -5.54 3.62
CA GLU A 306 -21.25 -6.17 3.12
C GLU A 306 -21.91 -5.33 2.01
N ASP A 307 -22.47 -6.00 0.99
CA ASP A 307 -23.09 -5.37 -0.19
C ASP A 307 -24.13 -4.29 0.16
N ARG A 308 -24.83 -4.41 1.30
CA ARG A 308 -25.85 -3.45 1.74
C ARG A 308 -25.31 -2.05 2.05
N TYR A 309 -24.02 -1.93 2.35
CA TYR A 309 -23.36 -0.67 2.67
C TYR A 309 -22.65 -0.04 1.46
N VAL A 310 -22.45 -0.80 0.38
CA VAL A 310 -21.72 -0.33 -0.80
C VAL A 310 -22.60 0.57 -1.65
N LYS A 311 -22.19 1.83 -1.79
CA LYS A 311 -22.90 2.85 -2.59
C LYS A 311 -22.64 2.73 -4.10
N SER A 312 -23.33 3.58 -4.86
CA SER A 312 -23.05 3.81 -6.28
C SER A 312 -21.65 4.39 -6.51
N GLU A 313 -21.18 4.41 -7.74
CA GLU A 313 -19.87 4.99 -8.07
C GLU A 313 -19.93 6.53 -7.92
N PRO A 314 -19.06 7.16 -7.10
CA PRO A 314 -18.94 8.61 -7.03
C PRO A 314 -18.19 9.13 -8.26
N LYS A 315 -18.21 10.45 -8.45
CA LYS A 315 -17.30 11.09 -9.39
C LYS A 315 -15.90 11.12 -8.78
N ILE A 316 -14.89 10.70 -9.53
CA ILE A 316 -13.49 10.85 -9.15
C ILE A 316 -12.87 11.92 -10.04
N GLU A 317 -12.10 12.83 -9.46
CA GLU A 317 -11.27 13.80 -10.16
C GLU A 317 -9.82 13.59 -9.75
N VAL A 318 -8.94 13.38 -10.72
CA VAL A 318 -7.51 13.21 -10.46
C VAL A 318 -6.83 14.53 -10.74
N LEU A 319 -6.02 15.01 -9.79
CA LEU A 319 -5.35 16.30 -9.86
C LEU A 319 -3.84 16.11 -9.83
N GLY A 320 -3.09 17.04 -10.42
CA GLY A 320 -1.66 17.15 -10.14
C GLY A 320 -1.41 17.57 -8.69
N ARG A 321 -0.29 17.16 -8.08
CA ARG A 321 0.07 17.51 -6.69
C ARG A 321 -0.05 19.02 -6.37
N GLN A 322 0.45 19.89 -7.25
CA GLN A 322 0.40 21.35 -7.03
C GLN A 322 -1.02 21.91 -7.16
N GLU A 323 -1.82 21.36 -8.06
CA GLU A 323 -3.22 21.76 -8.22
C GLU A 323 -4.03 21.37 -6.97
N TYR A 324 -3.83 20.15 -6.47
CA TYR A 324 -4.42 19.69 -5.22
C TYR A 324 -4.03 20.58 -4.03
N LEU A 325 -2.75 20.92 -3.87
CA LEU A 325 -2.28 21.78 -2.78
C LEU A 325 -2.87 23.19 -2.87
N SER A 326 -2.95 23.78 -4.07
CA SER A 326 -3.58 25.08 -4.30
C SER A 326 -5.08 25.04 -3.99
N TYR A 327 -5.75 23.94 -4.32
CA TYR A 327 -7.15 23.73 -4.02
C TYR A 327 -7.38 23.64 -2.50
N ARG A 328 -6.60 22.82 -1.77
CA ARG A 328 -6.68 22.71 -0.31
C ARG A 328 -6.41 24.04 0.39
N GLU A 329 -5.40 24.80 -0.06
CA GLU A 329 -5.13 26.12 0.48
C GLU A 329 -6.33 27.07 0.32
N THR A 330 -7.01 27.02 -0.82
CA THR A 330 -8.21 27.84 -1.07
C THR A 330 -9.33 27.47 -0.09
N MET A 331 -9.60 26.16 0.08
CA MET A 331 -10.60 25.68 1.04
C MET A 331 -10.32 26.13 2.47
N PHE A 332 -9.07 25.99 2.94
CA PHE A 332 -8.70 26.42 4.29
C PHE A 332 -8.87 27.93 4.47
N ASN A 333 -8.47 28.73 3.48
CA ASN A 333 -8.64 30.17 3.54
C ASN A 333 -10.13 30.58 3.56
N GLU A 334 -11.00 29.86 2.84
CA GLU A 334 -12.45 30.06 2.87
C GLU A 334 -13.04 29.72 4.25
N GLN A 335 -12.68 28.57 4.83
CA GLN A 335 -13.10 28.19 6.19
C GLN A 335 -12.64 29.21 7.25
N ILE A 336 -11.38 29.65 7.20
CA ILE A 336 -10.86 30.67 8.11
C ILE A 336 -11.66 31.96 7.95
N LYS A 337 -12.01 32.34 6.73
CA LYS A 337 -12.81 33.54 6.47
C LYS A 337 -14.20 33.42 7.08
N GLU A 338 -14.90 32.31 6.89
CA GLU A 338 -16.23 32.09 7.48
C GLU A 338 -16.20 32.19 9.01
N VAL A 339 -15.20 31.59 9.65
CA VAL A 339 -15.01 31.68 11.11
C VAL A 339 -14.73 33.13 11.54
N ARG A 340 -13.89 33.86 10.78
CA ARG A 340 -13.58 35.28 11.06
C ARG A 340 -14.81 36.19 10.87
N ASP A 341 -15.67 35.89 9.91
CA ASP A 341 -16.94 36.59 9.70
C ASP A 341 -17.88 36.38 10.92
N LEU A 342 -18.00 35.14 11.42
CA LEU A 342 -18.73 34.83 12.66
C LEU A 342 -18.15 35.53 13.90
N GLN A 343 -16.83 35.53 14.06
CA GLN A 343 -16.17 36.27 15.15
C GLN A 343 -16.48 37.77 15.11
N THR A 344 -16.61 38.34 13.91
CA THR A 344 -16.99 39.75 13.74
C THR A 344 -18.41 40.00 14.25
N GLU A 345 -19.35 39.10 13.95
CA GLU A 345 -20.72 39.18 14.46
C GLU A 345 -20.77 39.07 15.99
N ILE A 346 -20.05 38.11 16.57
CA ILE A 346 -19.96 37.92 18.02
C ILE A 346 -19.34 39.15 18.68
N THR A 347 -18.27 39.71 18.12
CA THR A 347 -17.62 40.91 18.64
C THR A 347 -18.59 42.10 18.67
N ASN A 348 -19.43 42.26 17.64
CA ASN A 348 -20.46 43.30 17.62
C ASN A 348 -21.50 43.09 18.73
N GLU A 349 -21.89 41.84 18.97
CA GLU A 349 -22.86 41.50 20.02
C GLU A 349 -22.28 41.71 21.43
N VAL A 350 -21.03 41.30 21.66
CA VAL A 350 -20.29 41.58 22.90
C VAL A 350 -20.23 43.09 23.16
N ASN A 351 -19.92 43.89 22.14
CA ASN A 351 -19.89 45.36 22.25
C ASN A 351 -21.28 45.93 22.62
N ARG A 352 -22.36 45.40 22.05
CA ARG A 352 -23.74 45.77 22.41
C ARG A 352 -24.03 45.48 23.89
N ILE A 353 -23.66 44.30 24.37
CA ILE A 353 -23.86 43.87 25.76
C ILE A 353 -23.04 44.75 26.73
N TYR A 354 -21.79 45.07 26.39
CA TYR A 354 -20.99 46.01 27.18
C TYR A 354 -21.61 47.40 27.26
N GLY A 355 -22.34 47.84 26.22
CA GLY A 355 -23.18 49.03 26.26
C GLY A 355 -24.26 48.96 27.34
N VAL A 356 -24.97 47.83 27.43
CA VAL A 356 -26.00 47.57 28.48
C VAL A 356 -25.38 47.56 29.87
N ILE A 357 -24.23 46.88 30.05
CA ILE A 357 -23.48 46.86 31.31
C ILE A 357 -23.13 48.28 31.76
N SER A 358 -22.64 49.12 30.84
CA SER A 358 -22.27 50.51 31.13
C SER A 358 -23.50 51.33 31.55
N GLN A 359 -24.61 51.19 30.83
CA GLN A 359 -25.87 51.88 31.16
C GLN A 359 -26.41 51.44 32.53
N ALA A 360 -26.43 50.14 32.83
CA ALA A 360 -26.89 49.63 34.11
C ALA A 360 -26.05 50.18 35.27
N LYS A 361 -24.71 50.20 35.14
CA LYS A 361 -23.79 50.79 36.14
C LYS A 361 -24.07 52.28 36.36
N GLN A 362 -24.33 53.05 35.30
CA GLN A 362 -24.67 54.47 35.41
C GLN A 362 -26.00 54.66 36.16
N ASN A 363 -27.04 53.90 35.82
CA ASN A 363 -28.35 54.01 36.47
C ASN A 363 -28.33 53.57 37.94
N ILE A 364 -27.56 52.53 38.29
CA ILE A 364 -27.33 52.15 39.69
C ILE A 364 -26.68 53.31 40.45
N THR A 365 -25.62 53.89 39.90
CA THR A 365 -24.91 55.02 40.53
C THR A 365 -25.82 56.23 40.71
N LEU A 366 -26.63 56.58 39.70
CA LEU A 366 -27.61 57.66 39.78
C LEU A 366 -28.70 57.37 40.82
N GLY A 367 -29.21 56.14 40.87
CA GLY A 367 -30.17 55.70 41.88
C GLY A 367 -29.60 55.84 43.30
N GLU A 368 -28.35 55.41 43.52
CA GLU A 368 -27.66 55.55 44.80
C GLU A 368 -27.52 57.02 45.22
N GLN A 369 -27.21 57.91 44.27
CA GLN A 369 -27.19 59.35 44.51
C GLN A 369 -28.57 59.89 44.90
N TYR A 370 -29.64 59.50 44.19
CA TYR A 370 -30.99 59.91 44.52
C TYR A 370 -31.48 59.38 45.87
N VAL A 371 -31.09 58.15 46.26
CA VAL A 371 -31.34 57.62 47.61
C VAL A 371 -30.65 58.50 48.65
N GLN A 372 -29.37 58.85 48.45
CA GLN A 372 -28.63 59.68 49.39
C GLN A 372 -29.22 61.09 49.51
N ASP A 373 -29.53 61.73 48.38
CA ASP A 373 -30.13 63.07 48.35
C ASP A 373 -31.52 63.09 48.99
N SER A 374 -32.32 62.04 48.75
CA SER A 374 -33.64 61.90 49.38
C SER A 374 -33.53 61.71 50.88
N ARG A 375 -32.55 60.95 51.38
CA ARG A 375 -32.28 60.81 52.82
C ARG A 375 -31.79 62.12 53.44
N ASN A 376 -30.95 62.89 52.74
CA ASN A 376 -30.49 64.19 53.20
C ASN A 376 -31.67 65.18 53.31
N LYS A 377 -32.57 65.21 52.32
CA LYS A 377 -33.79 66.03 52.35
C LYS A 377 -34.76 65.58 53.44
N GLN A 378 -34.97 64.27 53.58
CA GLN A 378 -35.77 63.67 54.65
C GLN A 378 -35.29 64.15 56.02
N GLN A 379 -33.98 64.13 56.27
CA GLN A 379 -33.39 64.59 57.52
C GLN A 379 -33.54 66.11 57.69
N ALA A 380 -33.30 66.90 56.64
CA ALA A 380 -33.45 68.35 56.69
C ALA A 380 -34.90 68.78 56.99
N ASP A 381 -35.88 68.15 56.37
CA ASP A 381 -37.31 68.42 56.62
C ASP A 381 -37.71 68.01 58.04
N TYR A 382 -37.21 66.88 58.54
CA TYR A 382 -37.42 66.44 59.92
C TYR A 382 -36.81 67.41 60.94
N ASP A 383 -35.56 67.84 60.74
CA ASP A 383 -34.86 68.77 61.63
C ASP A 383 -35.52 70.16 61.63
N TYR A 384 -35.99 70.61 60.46
CA TYR A 384 -36.82 71.81 60.35
C TYR A 384 -38.12 71.65 61.15
N CYS A 385 -38.84 70.53 60.99
CA CYS A 385 -40.05 70.26 61.76
C CYS A 385 -39.81 70.28 63.28
N LYS A 386 -38.71 69.68 63.76
CA LYS A 386 -38.34 69.67 65.18
C LYS A 386 -38.01 71.06 65.73
N SER A 387 -37.38 71.92 64.93
CA SER A 387 -36.89 73.23 65.34
C SER A 387 -37.86 74.39 65.08
N ALA A 388 -38.93 74.17 64.32
CA ALA A 388 -39.93 75.18 64.04
C ALA A 388 -40.82 75.45 65.27
N GLY A 389 -40.83 76.70 65.74
CA GLY A 389 -41.62 77.14 66.89
C GLY A 389 -41.47 78.64 67.15
N TYR A 390 -41.96 79.08 68.31
CA TYR A 390 -41.84 80.48 68.74
C TYR A 390 -41.53 80.56 70.23
N TYR A 391 -40.92 81.68 70.64
CA TYR A 391 -40.69 82.01 72.04
C TYR A 391 -41.83 82.87 72.56
N THR A 392 -42.35 82.55 73.74
CA THR A 392 -43.30 83.40 74.46
C THR A 392 -42.74 83.81 75.81
N TYR A 393 -43.01 85.05 76.22
CA TYR A 393 -42.51 85.63 77.46
C TYR A 393 -43.61 85.86 78.50
N TYR A 394 -44.89 85.78 78.09
CA TYR A 394 -46.00 86.36 78.85
C TYR A 394 -46.78 85.38 79.75
N TYR A 395 -46.73 84.07 79.51
CA TYR A 395 -47.57 83.09 80.24
C TYR A 395 -46.79 81.90 80.78
N GLU A 396 -45.82 81.37 80.02
CA GLU A 396 -44.78 80.45 80.50
C GLU A 396 -43.50 80.77 79.69
N PRO A 397 -42.44 81.32 80.30
CA PRO A 397 -41.23 81.68 79.57
C PRO A 397 -40.57 80.43 78.98
N GLY A 398 -40.65 80.25 77.66
CA GLY A 398 -40.17 79.04 77.01
C GLY A 398 -40.32 79.05 75.49
N PHE A 399 -39.61 78.11 74.86
CA PHE A 399 -39.80 77.79 73.44
C PHE A 399 -40.97 76.82 73.29
N HIS A 400 -41.97 77.18 72.49
CA HIS A 400 -43.08 76.30 72.13
C HIS A 400 -42.95 75.88 70.67
N ARG A 401 -42.93 74.56 70.43
CA ARG A 401 -42.85 73.98 69.10
C ARG A 401 -44.17 74.09 68.36
N TYR A 402 -44.13 74.30 67.04
CA TYR A 402 -45.32 74.28 66.19
C TYR A 402 -45.87 72.87 65.98
N TYR A 403 -44.98 71.86 65.90
CA TYR A 403 -45.34 70.49 65.54
C TYR A 403 -45.00 69.51 66.67
N SER A 404 -45.86 68.52 66.87
CA SER A 404 -45.65 67.39 67.77
C SER A 404 -44.55 66.46 67.27
N ASP A 405 -44.06 65.58 68.14
CA ASP A 405 -43.08 64.56 67.74
C ASP A 405 -43.65 63.58 66.72
N GLN A 406 -44.93 63.20 66.86
CA GLN A 406 -45.60 62.30 65.92
C GLN A 406 -45.72 62.92 64.52
N GLU A 407 -46.01 64.22 64.43
CA GLU A 407 -46.11 64.91 63.14
C GLU A 407 -44.74 64.96 62.43
N CYS A 408 -43.66 65.23 63.15
CA CYS A 408 -42.33 65.22 62.55
C CYS A 408 -41.89 63.82 62.11
N GLU A 409 -42.21 62.77 62.88
CA GLU A 409 -41.97 61.39 62.42
C GLU A 409 -42.81 61.03 61.19
N ASN A 410 -44.04 61.55 61.08
CA ASN A 410 -44.84 61.36 59.87
C ASN A 410 -44.22 62.06 58.64
N VAL A 411 -43.67 63.27 58.79
CA VAL A 411 -42.93 63.96 57.71
C VAL A 411 -41.72 63.14 57.26
N ARG A 412 -40.99 62.55 58.22
CA ARG A 412 -39.90 61.63 57.90
C ARG A 412 -40.41 60.42 57.11
N GLY A 413 -41.49 59.78 57.55
CA GLY A 413 -42.08 58.62 56.90
C GLY A 413 -42.61 58.86 55.47
N GLN A 414 -42.94 60.09 55.09
CA GLN A 414 -43.36 60.42 53.72
C GLN A 414 -42.25 60.17 52.68
N TRP A 415 -40.99 60.37 53.08
CA TRP A 415 -39.82 60.15 52.23
C TRP A 415 -39.45 58.68 52.03
N ASP A 416 -39.89 57.78 52.93
CA ASP A 416 -39.54 56.35 52.86
C ASP A 416 -40.05 55.72 51.56
N SER A 417 -41.24 56.13 51.08
CA SER A 417 -41.81 55.65 49.82
C SER A 417 -40.95 56.00 48.58
N ILE A 418 -40.36 57.21 48.58
CA ILE A 418 -39.48 57.69 47.51
C ILE A 418 -38.15 56.92 47.53
N VAL A 419 -37.58 56.75 48.73
CA VAL A 419 -36.34 56.00 48.92
C VAL A 419 -36.52 54.53 48.50
N ILE A 420 -37.61 53.89 48.89
CA ILE A 420 -37.94 52.52 48.48
C ILE A 420 -38.11 52.43 46.96
N GLY A 421 -38.74 53.42 46.32
CA GLY A 421 -38.86 53.49 44.87
C GLY A 421 -37.50 53.42 44.16
N TYR A 422 -36.56 54.28 44.54
CA TYR A 422 -35.20 54.25 43.99
C TYR A 422 -34.44 52.96 44.34
N GLN A 423 -34.64 52.39 45.53
CA GLN A 423 -34.03 51.11 45.90
C GLN A 423 -34.53 49.95 45.04
N ASN A 424 -35.82 49.94 44.67
CA ASN A 424 -36.38 48.96 43.75
C ASN A 424 -35.80 49.11 42.34
N GLU A 425 -35.71 50.34 41.82
CA GLU A 425 -35.08 50.62 40.52
C GLU A 425 -33.60 50.16 40.50
N ILE A 426 -32.84 50.43 41.57
CA ILE A 426 -31.47 49.93 41.72
C ILE A 426 -31.45 48.40 41.64
N SER A 427 -32.36 47.71 42.35
CA SER A 427 -32.44 46.25 42.33
C SER A 427 -32.75 45.69 40.94
N GLU A 428 -33.62 46.34 40.17
CA GLU A 428 -33.92 45.96 38.79
C GLU A 428 -32.68 46.11 37.89
N TRP A 429 -31.97 47.25 37.98
CA TRP A 429 -30.74 47.47 37.24
C TRP A 429 -29.61 46.53 37.65
N GLN A 430 -29.54 46.13 38.92
CA GLN A 430 -28.59 45.11 39.39
C GLN A 430 -28.88 43.73 38.78
N ALA A 431 -30.16 43.36 38.62
CA ALA A 431 -30.53 42.12 37.95
C ALA A 431 -30.15 42.15 36.45
N ILE A 432 -30.43 43.28 35.77
CA ILE A 432 -30.04 43.49 34.37
C ILE A 432 -28.51 43.42 34.22
N LEU A 433 -27.75 44.03 35.13
CA LEU A 433 -26.29 43.99 35.13
C LEU A 433 -25.79 42.54 35.26
N GLY A 434 -26.34 41.77 36.19
CA GLY A 434 -25.97 40.36 36.39
C GLY A 434 -26.22 39.51 35.16
N GLN A 435 -27.40 39.66 34.53
CA GLN A 435 -27.72 38.94 33.30
C GLN A 435 -26.77 39.32 32.14
N ALA A 436 -26.56 40.62 31.92
CA ALA A 436 -25.67 41.10 30.86
C ALA A 436 -24.21 40.66 31.07
N GLN A 437 -23.74 40.58 32.32
CA GLN A 437 -22.40 40.06 32.63
C GLN A 437 -22.26 38.56 32.35
N ALA A 438 -23.29 37.77 32.65
CA ALA A 438 -23.31 36.35 32.32
C ALA A 438 -23.30 36.14 30.81
N GLU A 439 -24.17 36.85 30.08
CA GLU A 439 -24.25 36.80 28.61
C GLU A 439 -22.92 37.23 27.95
N ALA A 440 -22.30 38.31 28.44
CA ALA A 440 -20.97 38.72 27.96
C ALA A 440 -19.91 37.64 28.18
N SER A 441 -19.94 36.93 29.33
CA SER A 441 -18.99 35.86 29.61
C SER A 441 -19.15 34.69 28.63
N GLU A 442 -20.39 34.31 28.31
CA GLU A 442 -20.69 33.23 27.37
C GLU A 442 -20.21 33.59 25.95
N TRP A 443 -20.55 34.78 25.44
CA TRP A 443 -20.10 35.21 24.12
C TRP A 443 -18.58 35.37 24.02
N ASN A 444 -17.91 35.83 25.08
CA ASN A 444 -16.45 35.88 25.10
C ASN A 444 -15.84 34.47 25.02
N GLN A 445 -16.40 33.49 25.73
CA GLN A 445 -15.95 32.10 25.64
C GLN A 445 -16.10 31.55 24.22
N ILE A 446 -17.26 31.75 23.57
CA ILE A 446 -17.48 31.32 22.19
C ILE A 446 -16.44 31.97 21.26
N ASN A 447 -16.13 33.27 21.45
CA ASN A 447 -15.13 33.94 20.63
C ASN A 447 -13.71 33.38 20.81
N GLU A 448 -13.34 33.01 22.04
CA GLU A 448 -12.08 32.31 22.35
C GLU A 448 -12.03 30.93 21.67
N ASP A 449 -13.13 30.18 21.73
CA ASP A 449 -13.24 28.86 21.09
C ASP A 449 -13.09 28.96 19.55
N LEU A 450 -13.67 30.00 18.93
CA LEU A 450 -13.50 30.25 17.49
C LEU A 450 -12.06 30.65 17.13
N GLU A 451 -11.37 31.44 17.96
CA GLU A 451 -9.96 31.81 17.71
C GLU A 451 -9.05 30.57 17.79
N TYR A 452 -9.36 29.71 18.75
CA TYR A 452 -8.71 28.42 18.87
C TYR A 452 -8.94 27.56 17.64
N TYR A 453 -10.17 27.49 17.14
CA TYR A 453 -10.52 26.77 15.91
C TYR A 453 -9.76 27.31 14.68
N VAL A 454 -9.63 28.63 14.51
CA VAL A 454 -8.79 29.22 13.44
C VAL A 454 -7.34 28.74 13.53
N THR A 455 -6.79 28.68 14.75
CA THR A 455 -5.42 28.18 15.00
C THR A 455 -5.26 26.72 14.58
N LEU A 456 -6.29 25.90 14.81
CA LEU A 456 -6.31 24.50 14.37
C LEU A 456 -6.31 24.40 12.84
N ILE A 457 -7.14 25.18 12.13
CA ILE A 457 -7.20 25.17 10.66
C ILE A 457 -5.85 25.60 10.06
N GLU A 458 -5.24 26.68 10.58
CA GLU A 458 -3.92 27.15 10.13
C GLU A 458 -2.83 26.09 10.34
N THR A 459 -2.93 25.32 11.43
CA THR A 459 -1.99 24.22 11.69
C THR A 459 -2.19 23.07 10.71
N GLN A 460 -3.43 22.70 10.38
CA GLN A 460 -3.72 21.70 9.35
C GLN A 460 -3.13 22.10 8.00
N LYS A 461 -3.27 23.37 7.60
CA LYS A 461 -2.70 23.88 6.34
C LYS A 461 -1.22 23.54 6.18
N GLY A 462 -0.44 23.56 7.27
CA GLY A 462 0.97 23.15 7.29
C GLY A 462 1.23 21.64 7.28
N GLN A 463 0.28 20.84 7.75
CA GLN A 463 0.40 19.37 7.91
C GLN A 463 -0.23 18.56 6.75
N THR A 464 -1.13 19.14 5.96
CA THR A 464 -1.93 18.47 4.90
C THR A 464 -1.09 17.95 3.71
N VAL A 465 0.23 18.17 3.71
CA VAL A 465 1.14 17.81 2.60
C VAL A 465 1.18 16.29 2.31
N TYR A 466 0.70 15.46 3.24
CA TYR A 466 0.73 13.99 3.15
C TYR A 466 -0.60 13.33 2.80
N GLU A 467 -1.74 14.00 3.01
CA GLU A 467 -3.06 13.49 2.62
C GLU A 467 -3.39 14.02 1.22
N LEU A 468 -3.19 13.16 0.23
CA LEU A 468 -3.36 13.49 -1.19
C LEU A 468 -4.78 13.14 -1.69
N GLY A 469 -5.78 13.24 -0.83
CA GLY A 469 -7.17 12.91 -1.11
C GLY A 469 -8.13 13.81 -0.34
N ILE A 470 -9.31 14.05 -0.92
CA ILE A 470 -10.43 14.64 -0.21
C ILE A 470 -11.75 14.18 -0.81
N PHE A 471 -12.64 13.70 0.04
CA PHE A 471 -14.04 13.50 -0.27
C PHE A 471 -14.86 14.79 -0.01
N GLN A 472 -15.62 15.22 -1.01
CA GLN A 472 -16.55 16.34 -0.94
C GLN A 472 -18.00 15.83 -0.85
N PRO A 473 -18.67 15.97 0.30
CA PRO A 473 -20.02 15.45 0.48
C PRO A 473 -21.09 16.07 -0.42
N GLU A 474 -21.05 17.40 -0.61
CA GLU A 474 -22.08 18.16 -1.34
C GLU A 474 -22.27 17.66 -2.78
N ASP A 475 -21.17 17.48 -3.50
CA ASP A 475 -21.17 17.06 -4.90
C ASP A 475 -20.94 15.55 -5.09
N GLN A 476 -20.68 14.82 -3.98
CA GLN A 476 -20.24 13.41 -3.99
C GLN A 476 -19.02 13.18 -4.91
N ILE A 477 -18.06 14.10 -4.83
CA ILE A 477 -16.81 14.06 -5.61
C ILE A 477 -15.67 13.64 -4.69
N ILE A 478 -14.82 12.73 -5.16
CA ILE A 478 -13.54 12.46 -4.53
C ILE A 478 -12.44 13.05 -5.42
N LYS A 479 -11.64 13.94 -4.85
CA LYS A 479 -10.45 14.52 -5.51
C LYS A 479 -9.20 13.83 -4.98
N ILE A 480 -8.35 13.33 -5.86
CA ILE A 480 -7.12 12.61 -5.47
C ILE A 480 -5.94 13.20 -6.23
N ALA A 481 -4.86 13.52 -5.52
CA ALA A 481 -3.64 13.97 -6.15
C ALA A 481 -2.81 12.79 -6.64
N LEU A 482 -2.33 12.87 -7.87
CA LEU A 482 -1.36 11.94 -8.42
C LEU A 482 0.06 12.48 -8.20
N ASP A 483 0.83 11.80 -7.34
CA ASP A 483 2.19 12.21 -6.99
C ASP A 483 3.28 11.36 -7.66
N TYR A 484 3.78 11.87 -8.79
CA TYR A 484 4.89 11.28 -9.53
C TYR A 484 6.25 11.38 -8.82
N THR A 485 6.34 12.01 -7.63
CA THR A 485 7.59 12.07 -6.85
C THR A 485 7.77 10.90 -5.90
N SER A 486 6.69 10.18 -5.56
CA SER A 486 6.75 8.95 -4.78
C SER A 486 7.41 7.81 -5.57
N SER A 487 8.18 6.97 -4.88
CA SER A 487 8.75 5.77 -5.49
C SER A 487 7.69 4.66 -5.73
N ASN A 488 6.50 4.83 -5.13
CA ASN A 488 5.40 3.88 -5.17
C ASN A 488 4.06 4.55 -5.56
N THR A 489 4.08 5.50 -6.50
CA THR A 489 2.92 6.32 -6.89
C THR A 489 1.62 5.55 -7.07
N LEU A 490 1.63 4.36 -7.71
CA LEU A 490 0.41 3.57 -7.92
C LEU A 490 -0.19 3.06 -6.60
N ALA A 491 0.66 2.56 -5.70
CA ALA A 491 0.20 2.04 -4.41
C ALA A 491 -0.32 3.16 -3.53
N ASP A 492 0.37 4.30 -3.51
CA ASP A 492 -0.07 5.46 -2.73
C ASP A 492 -1.39 6.00 -3.26
N TYR A 493 -1.53 6.15 -4.58
CA TYR A 493 -2.79 6.56 -5.21
C TYR A 493 -3.94 5.60 -4.88
N LEU A 494 -3.74 4.29 -5.02
CA LEU A 494 -4.78 3.30 -4.69
C LEU A 494 -5.14 3.34 -3.21
N SER A 495 -4.17 3.60 -2.35
CA SER A 495 -4.40 3.68 -0.92
C SER A 495 -5.27 4.87 -0.55
N THR A 496 -4.94 6.04 -1.08
CA THR A 496 -5.74 7.25 -0.94
C THR A 496 -7.13 7.07 -1.56
N LEU A 497 -7.23 6.45 -2.75
CA LEU A 497 -8.51 6.16 -3.38
C LEU A 497 -9.41 5.33 -2.46
N VAL A 498 -8.88 4.26 -1.87
CA VAL A 498 -9.66 3.40 -0.98
C VAL A 498 -10.06 4.15 0.29
N HIS A 499 -9.14 4.94 0.88
CA HIS A 499 -9.43 5.79 2.03
C HIS A 499 -10.61 6.73 1.77
N GLU A 500 -10.54 7.55 0.72
CA GLU A 500 -11.62 8.49 0.38
C GLU A 500 -12.93 7.78 0.01
N TYR A 501 -12.84 6.59 -0.59
CA TYR A 501 -14.02 5.79 -0.91
C TYR A 501 -14.72 5.28 0.35
N PHE A 502 -13.98 5.01 1.44
CA PHE A 502 -14.57 4.67 2.73
C PHE A 502 -15.32 5.86 3.34
N HIS A 503 -14.78 7.09 3.27
CA HIS A 503 -15.52 8.30 3.63
C HIS A 503 -16.82 8.43 2.82
N TYR A 504 -16.73 8.31 1.49
CA TYR A 504 -17.91 8.36 0.63
C TYR A 504 -18.94 7.28 1.01
N THR A 505 -18.49 6.04 1.23
CA THR A 505 -19.36 4.91 1.52
C THR A 505 -20.03 5.06 2.87
N SER A 506 -19.33 5.56 3.88
CA SER A 506 -19.86 5.71 5.24
C SER A 506 -20.65 7.00 5.45
N TYR A 507 -20.52 8.00 4.58
CA TYR A 507 -21.22 9.29 4.70
C TYR A 507 -22.75 9.13 4.83
N VAL A 508 -23.39 9.78 5.81
CA VAL A 508 -24.85 9.74 5.99
C VAL A 508 -25.48 11.08 5.64
N SER A 509 -25.05 12.14 6.31
CA SER A 509 -25.44 13.53 6.06
C SER A 509 -24.44 14.48 6.74
N GLU A 510 -24.53 15.78 6.47
CA GLU A 510 -23.73 16.81 7.17
C GLU A 510 -24.02 16.86 8.68
N GLU A 511 -25.25 16.55 9.10
CA GLU A 511 -25.65 16.57 10.51
C GLU A 511 -25.32 15.26 11.25
N THR A 512 -24.99 14.19 10.52
CA THR A 512 -24.75 12.85 11.08
C THR A 512 -23.33 12.41 10.77
N VAL A 513 -22.39 12.89 11.58
CA VAL A 513 -20.95 12.65 11.45
C VAL A 513 -20.36 12.12 12.76
N LEU A 514 -19.28 11.34 12.66
CA LEU A 514 -18.47 10.99 13.83
C LEU A 514 -17.51 12.13 14.18
N PRO A 515 -17.01 12.19 15.42
CA PRO A 515 -15.91 13.09 15.77
C PRO A 515 -14.69 12.80 14.88
N GLY A 516 -13.99 13.85 14.44
CA GLY A 516 -12.93 13.76 13.42
C GLY A 516 -11.85 12.70 13.70
N PHE A 517 -11.45 12.54 14.97
CA PHE A 517 -10.52 11.46 15.38
C PHE A 517 -11.02 10.06 14.99
N PHE A 518 -12.30 9.77 15.25
CA PHE A 518 -12.89 8.46 14.96
C PHE A 518 -13.23 8.33 13.47
N GLU A 519 -13.67 9.42 12.82
CA GLU A 519 -13.94 9.44 11.38
C GLU A 519 -12.68 9.08 10.58
N GLU A 520 -11.58 9.82 10.79
CA GLU A 520 -10.31 9.60 10.10
C GLU A 520 -9.63 8.30 10.54
N GLY A 521 -9.61 8.04 11.85
CA GLY A 521 -8.95 6.88 12.41
C GLY A 521 -9.57 5.56 11.99
N LEU A 522 -10.91 5.46 11.96
CA LEU A 522 -11.61 4.26 11.49
C LEU A 522 -11.54 4.11 9.98
N THR A 523 -11.65 5.22 9.22
CA THR A 523 -11.50 5.21 7.76
C THR A 523 -10.13 4.66 7.37
N GLU A 524 -9.06 5.20 7.94
CA GLU A 524 -7.70 4.75 7.66
C GLU A 524 -7.47 3.30 8.13
N TYR A 525 -8.03 2.89 9.28
CA TYR A 525 -7.96 1.50 9.75
C TYR A 525 -8.59 0.52 8.75
N PHE A 526 -9.82 0.79 8.29
CA PHE A 526 -10.51 -0.07 7.34
C PHE A 526 -9.87 -0.04 5.95
N ALA A 527 -9.40 1.13 5.49
CA ALA A 527 -8.67 1.25 4.24
C ALA A 527 -7.39 0.41 4.24
N ARG A 528 -6.58 0.49 5.30
CA ARG A 528 -5.36 -0.33 5.46
C ARG A 528 -5.67 -1.82 5.43
N LYS A 529 -6.76 -2.26 6.08
CA LYS A 529 -7.20 -3.67 6.06
C LYS A 529 -7.59 -4.11 4.65
N ALA A 530 -8.42 -3.32 3.95
CA ALA A 530 -8.86 -3.61 2.59
C ALA A 530 -7.69 -3.70 1.61
N ILE A 531 -6.73 -2.78 1.69
CA ILE A 531 -5.54 -2.76 0.83
C ILE A 531 -4.59 -3.92 1.15
N LYS A 532 -4.28 -4.15 2.44
CA LYS A 532 -3.37 -5.21 2.86
C LYS A 532 -3.87 -6.59 2.47
N GLN A 533 -5.18 -6.84 2.56
CA GLN A 533 -5.78 -8.11 2.17
C GLN A 533 -5.55 -8.41 0.68
N GLU A 534 -5.57 -7.39 -0.17
CA GLU A 534 -5.68 -7.57 -1.62
C GLU A 534 -4.38 -7.29 -2.38
N LEU A 535 -3.56 -6.36 -1.90
CA LEU A 535 -2.27 -6.03 -2.49
C LEU A 535 -1.08 -6.57 -1.71
N ASN A 536 -1.28 -7.07 -0.49
CA ASN A 536 -0.20 -7.46 0.44
C ASN A 536 0.81 -6.32 0.71
N ILE A 537 0.37 -5.07 0.53
CA ILE A 537 1.12 -3.85 0.78
C ILE A 537 0.85 -3.41 2.22
N SER A 538 1.91 -3.07 2.95
CA SER A 538 1.77 -2.32 4.20
C SER A 538 1.75 -0.84 3.88
N THR A 539 0.66 -0.16 4.19
CA THR A 539 0.50 1.28 4.00
C THR A 539 0.53 1.98 5.36
N GLN A 540 1.28 3.07 5.47
CA GLN A 540 1.30 3.97 6.63
C GLN A 540 1.18 5.42 6.16
N LEU A 541 0.27 5.69 5.22
CA LEU A 541 0.20 6.99 4.53
C LEU A 541 -0.49 8.07 5.35
N GLY A 542 -1.71 7.82 5.85
CA GLY A 542 -2.47 8.78 6.66
C GLY A 542 -2.48 8.43 8.15
N TYR A 543 -2.47 9.43 9.02
CA TYR A 543 -2.82 9.31 10.46
C TYR A 543 -2.23 8.10 11.23
N PRO A 544 -0.91 7.81 11.17
CA PRO A 544 -0.32 6.62 11.78
C PRO A 544 -0.58 6.52 13.29
N VAL A 545 -0.62 7.66 13.99
CA VAL A 545 -0.91 7.75 15.42
C VAL A 545 -2.37 7.39 15.74
N LEU A 546 -3.33 7.94 14.98
CA LEU A 546 -4.76 7.65 15.19
C LEU A 546 -5.00 6.15 15.01
N VAL A 547 -4.45 5.57 13.94
CA VAL A 547 -4.62 4.14 13.66
C VAL A 547 -4.08 3.28 14.78
N LYS A 548 -2.97 3.65 15.44
CA LYS A 548 -2.44 2.87 16.59
C LYS A 548 -3.39 2.85 17.77
N ILE A 549 -4.04 3.99 18.04
CA ILE A 549 -5.05 4.09 19.10
C ILE A 549 -6.31 3.30 18.68
N ILE A 550 -6.76 3.45 17.44
CA ILE A 550 -7.90 2.71 16.89
C ILE A 550 -7.66 1.21 16.87
N GLU A 551 -6.46 0.73 16.52
CA GLU A 551 -6.07 -0.69 16.60
C GLU A 551 -6.34 -1.24 18.01
N LYS A 552 -5.93 -0.50 19.05
CA LYS A 552 -6.18 -0.90 20.44
C LYS A 552 -7.67 -0.86 20.80
N ILE A 553 -8.40 0.17 20.38
CA ILE A 553 -9.85 0.29 20.60
C ILE A 553 -10.60 -0.87 19.91
N VAL A 554 -10.20 -1.23 18.69
CA VAL A 554 -10.74 -2.36 17.93
C VAL A 554 -10.45 -3.68 18.62
N ASP A 555 -9.23 -3.89 19.11
CA ASP A 555 -8.86 -5.11 19.85
C ASP A 555 -9.72 -5.29 21.13
N ASP A 556 -10.14 -4.19 21.76
CA ASP A 556 -10.88 -4.19 23.01
C ASP A 556 -12.40 -4.31 22.85
N ILE A 557 -12.97 -3.66 21.83
CA ILE A 557 -14.43 -3.58 21.59
C ILE A 557 -14.87 -4.59 20.54
N GLY A 558 -14.08 -4.78 19.50
CA GLY A 558 -14.40 -5.63 18.35
C GLY A 558 -14.58 -4.83 17.06
N GLU A 559 -14.03 -5.36 15.96
CA GLU A 559 -14.05 -4.72 14.64
C GLU A 559 -15.47 -4.56 14.09
N ASP A 560 -16.35 -5.55 14.28
CA ASP A 560 -17.73 -5.52 13.76
C ASP A 560 -18.59 -4.42 14.38
N GLU A 561 -18.49 -4.21 15.70
CA GLU A 561 -19.25 -3.18 16.42
C GLU A 561 -18.81 -1.78 15.96
N LEU A 562 -17.49 -1.54 15.87
CA LEU A 562 -16.95 -0.25 15.43
C LEU A 562 -17.23 0.02 13.95
N LYS A 563 -17.25 -1.03 13.12
CA LYS A 563 -17.66 -0.94 11.71
C LYS A 563 -19.12 -0.56 11.57
N GLU A 564 -20.02 -1.13 12.38
CA GLU A 564 -21.43 -0.72 12.37
C GLU A 564 -21.61 0.74 12.80
N ILE A 565 -20.94 1.16 13.87
CA ILE A 565 -20.92 2.56 14.33
C ILE A 565 -20.38 3.48 13.25
N TYR A 566 -19.29 3.10 12.59
CA TYR A 566 -18.68 3.87 11.50
C TYR A 566 -19.62 4.07 10.32
N LEU A 567 -20.33 3.00 9.91
CA LEU A 567 -21.23 3.05 8.75
C LEU A 567 -22.58 3.69 9.06
N THR A 568 -23.01 3.69 10.33
CA THR A 568 -24.26 4.31 10.77
C THR A 568 -24.08 5.71 11.36
N LYS A 569 -22.82 6.13 11.59
CA LYS A 569 -22.44 7.39 12.24
C LYS A 569 -23.12 7.58 13.61
N ASN A 570 -23.25 6.50 14.37
CA ASN A 570 -23.94 6.50 15.66
C ASN A 570 -23.00 6.93 16.81
N THR A 571 -22.85 8.24 16.98
CA THR A 571 -21.98 8.84 18.00
C THR A 571 -22.40 8.50 19.43
N ASP A 572 -23.69 8.45 19.74
CA ASP A 572 -24.17 8.08 21.08
C ASP A 572 -23.76 6.65 21.44
N ARG A 573 -23.86 5.73 20.49
CA ARG A 573 -23.43 4.34 20.68
C ARG A 573 -21.93 4.24 20.88
N LEU A 574 -21.14 5.00 20.11
CA LEU A 574 -19.70 5.09 20.27
C LEU A 574 -19.32 5.53 21.69
N ILE A 575 -19.88 6.66 22.14
CA ILE A 575 -19.63 7.23 23.47
C ILE A 575 -20.01 6.20 24.56
N GLY A 576 -21.19 5.60 24.43
CA GLY A 576 -21.68 4.59 25.39
C GLY A 576 -20.73 3.41 25.55
N ILE A 577 -20.22 2.86 24.44
CA ILE A 577 -19.30 1.70 24.48
C ILE A 577 -17.93 2.09 25.01
N LEU A 578 -17.41 3.26 24.61
CA LEU A 578 -16.13 3.74 25.13
C LEU A 578 -16.19 3.93 26.65
N ASN A 579 -17.28 4.49 27.15
CA ASN A 579 -17.50 4.66 28.58
C ASN A 579 -17.70 3.31 29.29
N GLU A 580 -18.45 2.38 28.71
CA GLU A 580 -18.61 1.02 29.25
C GLU A 580 -17.25 0.31 29.36
N LYS A 581 -16.36 0.47 28.37
CA LYS A 581 -15.09 -0.25 28.31
C LYS A 581 -13.99 0.37 29.17
N TYR A 582 -13.91 1.71 29.20
CA TYR A 582 -12.78 2.43 29.76
C TYR A 582 -13.14 3.28 31.00
N GLY A 583 -14.41 3.34 31.38
CA GLY A 583 -14.92 4.03 32.56
C GLY A 583 -16.04 5.02 32.23
N ASP A 584 -17.05 5.16 33.09
CA ASP A 584 -18.33 5.84 32.81
C ASP A 584 -18.22 7.29 32.29
N THR A 585 -17.11 7.98 32.54
CA THR A 585 -16.82 9.36 32.11
C THR A 585 -15.66 9.48 31.12
N PHE A 586 -15.13 8.36 30.64
CA PHE A 586 -13.90 8.31 29.84
C PHE A 586 -13.93 9.21 28.60
N TYR A 587 -15.01 9.16 27.81
CA TYR A 587 -15.14 9.97 26.60
C TYR A 587 -15.12 11.47 26.94
N ASN A 588 -15.96 11.91 27.88
CA ASN A 588 -16.02 13.33 28.27
C ASN A 588 -14.69 13.83 28.84
N GLU A 589 -13.94 12.99 29.56
CA GLU A 589 -12.60 13.32 30.08
C GLU A 589 -11.49 13.29 29.03
N SER A 590 -11.77 12.71 27.85
CA SER A 590 -10.77 12.47 26.80
C SER A 590 -11.11 13.12 25.45
N GLU A 591 -12.32 13.67 25.32
CA GLU A 591 -12.85 14.29 24.10
C GLU A 591 -11.91 15.36 23.59
N LEU A 592 -11.45 16.25 24.47
CA LEU A 592 -10.48 17.28 24.09
C LEU A 592 -9.20 16.64 23.52
N TYR A 593 -8.67 15.58 24.13
CA TYR A 593 -7.47 14.92 23.60
C TYR A 593 -7.71 14.30 22.22
N PHE A 594 -8.86 13.66 22.00
CA PHE A 594 -9.22 13.13 20.69
C PHE A 594 -9.35 14.23 19.65
N THR A 595 -10.02 15.34 19.99
CA THR A 595 -10.21 16.49 19.10
C THR A 595 -8.88 17.15 18.74
N LEU A 596 -7.95 17.29 19.68
CA LEU A 596 -6.69 18.01 19.43
C LEU A 596 -5.63 17.16 18.75
N LEU A 597 -5.58 15.86 19.02
CA LEU A 597 -4.47 14.99 18.61
C LEU A 597 -4.08 15.08 17.12
N PRO A 598 -5.03 15.14 16.16
CA PRO A 598 -4.68 15.26 14.74
C PRO A 598 -3.93 16.55 14.38
N PHE A 599 -4.05 17.59 15.21
CA PHE A 599 -3.57 18.94 14.94
C PHE A 599 -2.27 19.27 15.67
N LEU A 600 -1.82 18.41 16.58
CA LEU A 600 -0.65 18.70 17.41
C LEU A 600 0.65 18.54 16.61
N PRO A 601 1.70 19.34 16.90
CA PRO A 601 3.05 19.07 16.45
C PRO A 601 3.54 17.69 16.91
N ALA A 602 4.49 17.10 16.17
CA ALA A 602 5.05 15.76 16.40
C ALA A 602 5.35 15.39 17.88
N GLU A 603 6.05 16.26 18.62
CA GLU A 603 6.43 16.00 20.02
C GLU A 603 5.23 16.01 20.98
N ASP A 604 4.29 16.93 20.76
CA ASP A 604 3.07 17.05 21.57
C ASP A 604 2.07 15.95 21.23
N GLN A 605 1.98 15.59 19.95
CA GLN A 605 1.15 14.49 19.44
C GLN A 605 1.55 13.17 20.08
N LEU A 606 2.86 12.89 20.18
CA LEU A 606 3.36 11.68 20.83
C LEU A 606 2.97 11.63 22.32
N THR A 607 3.09 12.76 23.01
CA THR A 607 2.75 12.85 24.45
C THR A 607 1.26 12.60 24.68
N VAL A 608 0.40 13.26 23.90
CA VAL A 608 -1.06 13.10 24.02
C VAL A 608 -1.52 11.70 23.61
N ALA A 609 -0.97 11.15 22.52
CA ALA A 609 -1.25 9.78 22.09
C ALA A 609 -0.89 8.75 23.17
N ASN A 610 0.28 8.90 23.79
CA ASN A 610 0.72 8.02 24.88
C ASN A 610 -0.18 8.15 26.12
N ASN A 611 -0.67 9.35 26.44
CA ASN A 611 -1.63 9.53 27.53
C ASN A 611 -2.95 8.80 27.25
N ILE A 612 -3.47 8.89 26.02
CA ILE A 612 -4.66 8.13 25.61
C ILE A 612 -4.39 6.62 25.71
N LEU A 613 -3.28 6.15 25.13
CA LEU A 613 -2.91 4.73 25.12
C LEU A 613 -2.77 4.16 26.54
N ILE A 614 -2.14 4.89 27.47
CA ILE A 614 -2.06 4.48 28.87
C ILE A 614 -3.45 4.31 29.47
N ARG A 615 -4.38 5.25 29.23
CA ARG A 615 -5.75 5.19 29.76
C ARG A 615 -6.55 4.01 29.22
N ILE A 616 -6.35 3.64 27.96
CA ILE A 616 -7.01 2.48 27.34
C ILE A 616 -6.21 1.17 27.47
N GLY A 617 -5.10 1.17 28.23
CA GLY A 617 -4.27 -0.02 28.44
C GLY A 617 -3.46 -0.49 27.23
N GLY A 618 -3.14 0.42 26.31
CA GLY A 618 -2.28 0.22 25.15
C GLY A 618 -0.78 0.39 25.44
N ASN A 619 0.05 0.02 24.46
CA ASN A 619 1.50 0.22 24.54
C ASN A 619 1.87 1.65 24.15
N GLN A 620 2.92 2.19 24.76
CA GLN A 620 3.45 3.49 24.38
C GLN A 620 4.08 3.45 22.99
N LEU A 621 3.84 4.50 22.22
CA LEU A 621 4.46 4.80 20.93
C LEU A 621 5.84 5.44 21.12
N ASN A 622 6.68 5.27 20.10
CA ASN A 622 7.98 5.94 19.98
C ASN A 622 7.96 6.99 18.84
N SER A 623 9.08 7.70 18.67
CA SER A 623 9.21 8.74 17.64
C SER A 623 9.10 8.23 16.20
N ASP A 624 9.32 6.94 15.93
CA ASP A 624 9.24 6.40 14.57
C ASP A 624 7.80 6.02 14.18
N ASP A 625 6.88 6.02 15.17
CA ASP A 625 5.46 5.66 15.01
C ASP A 625 4.59 6.87 14.59
N ILE A 626 5.10 8.10 14.71
CA ILE A 626 4.34 9.32 14.37
C ILE A 626 4.46 9.72 12.90
N PHE A 627 5.45 9.17 12.17
CA PHE A 627 5.72 9.57 10.79
C PHE A 627 5.03 8.65 9.80
N SER A 628 4.35 9.25 8.82
CA SER A 628 3.86 8.55 7.65
C SER A 628 5.00 7.94 6.83
N LYS A 629 4.76 6.79 6.21
CA LYS A 629 5.74 6.08 5.37
C LYS A 629 5.10 5.72 4.03
N GLU A 630 5.87 5.84 2.95
CA GLU A 630 5.47 5.41 1.60
C GLU A 630 5.03 3.93 1.61
N SER A 631 4.04 3.60 0.78
CA SER A 631 3.59 2.22 0.60
C SER A 631 4.66 1.41 -0.11
N ASN A 632 4.97 0.18 0.33
CA ASN A 632 5.92 -0.67 -0.39
C ASN A 632 5.18 -1.77 -1.17
N LEU A 633 5.28 -1.73 -2.51
CA LEU A 633 4.79 -2.78 -3.43
C LEU A 633 5.58 -4.08 -3.35
#